data_AF-A0A1G4IW14-F1
#
_entry.id   AF-A0A1G4IW14-F1
#
_cell.length_a   1.000
_cell.length_b   1.000
_cell.length_c   1.000
_cell.angle_alpha   90.00
_cell.angle_beta   90.00
_cell.angle_gamma   90.00
#
_symmetry.space_group_name_H-M   'P 1'
#
loop_
_entity.id
_entity.type
_entity.pdbx_description
1 polymer ?
#
loop_
_entity_poly.entity_id
_entity_poly.type
_entity_poly.pdbx_seq_one_letter_code
_entity_poly.pdbx_strand_id
1 'polypeptide(L)'
;MDNKEYVEALVPFQEGVPAWDLNLNKEKYLLKDSKKSEFDLEGTIKRFQHLLNLSGLFRHFIERKAAKDAKFQRVLSILDNPTGGKGSKNGVHHDIRRRKTEREEDAELLREEEDEVDGEIEFRFTESPPFINGSLRPYQIQGVNWLVQLHKNGLAGILADEMGLGKTLQTISFLGYLRYVEKTPGPFLVIAPKSTLNNWLREINRWTPEVRAFILQGDKEERAKLVSGKLLACDFEIVVASYEIIIKEKSSFKKIDWQYIVIDEAHRIKNEESLLSQVLREFSSRNRLLITGTPLQNNLHELWALLNFLLPDVFSDSQAFDDWFSAESTEEDKEKVVRQLHTVLQPFLLRRLKNEVETSLLPKKELNLYIGMSTMQKKWYKQILEKDIDAVNGSNGVKESKTRLLNIMMQLRKCCNHPYLFDGAEPGPPYTTDEHLIYNSAKVKVLDKLLKKYKEEGSRVLIFSQMSRVLDIMEDYCFFREYQYCRIDGSTAHEDRIEAIDEYNAPDSKKFVFLLTTRAGGLGINLTTADVVVLFDSDWNPQADLQAMDRAHRIGQKKQVKVFRLVTDNSVEEKILERATQKLRLDQLVIQQGRGAANNKEVKKNDTKDALLTMIQHGAADVFNSNSEASSSKGTPQPNSAGDVDGDLDLDALLSKSEDKTQSLNQKYEALGLDDLQKFNQDSAYEWNGKDFKKTTHKEIISPSLMNPTKRERKENYNIDGYYKDKLNPGRSTTPAQPRMPRPQPFNSHQLLSPQLKVLYEKERMWNTKKNNYVPTMDDVKNTYGDIADEEERQKKLNLLLLSVSNAQPLSEEEVKQKAELEAEGFTNWNKNDFRKFIASCGKYGRNSIKAIALDFAPHKTEQEVRDYAKAFWANIQRVEDYERYIKNIEAEEERIRRTKLQQESLRRKIAQCTNPLFDLKLKHPPSNNNKRVFSEEEDRFLLLMLFKYGIDRENVYELIRDEIRDCPLFELDFFFQSRTPIELNRRAITLLQCLEKEFNAGVVLDDAMKHRLAEEDQIAEKMAEAENAVDQTNGNGNGTHNAEHDADVNGYGKRESSAEADAEAGANIEGHENSSAKRAQLDDVRA
;
A
#
# COMPACT_ATOMS: atom_id res chain seq x y z
N MET A 1 2.51 35.56 25.69
CA MET A 1 1.30 35.75 26.51
C MET A 1 1.63 35.16 27.86
N ASP A 2 2.07 36.01 28.77
CA ASP A 2 2.60 35.64 30.08
C ASP A 2 1.43 35.41 31.04
N ASN A 3 0.89 34.19 31.03
CA ASN A 3 -0.10 33.79 32.02
C ASN A 3 0.65 33.58 33.35
N LYS A 4 0.76 34.63 34.17
CA LYS A 4 1.52 34.59 35.43
C LYS A 4 1.06 33.46 36.34
N GLU A 5 -0.25 33.18 36.38
CA GLU A 5 -0.84 32.07 37.14
C GLU A 5 -0.32 30.70 36.66
N TYR A 6 -0.12 30.52 35.35
CA TYR A 6 0.46 29.29 34.79
C TYR A 6 1.92 29.12 35.21
N VAL A 7 2.72 30.19 35.10
CA VAL A 7 4.14 30.16 35.45
C VAL A 7 4.32 29.88 36.94
N GLU A 8 3.52 30.51 37.81
CA GLU A 8 3.51 30.27 39.26
C GLU A 8 3.09 28.83 39.60
N ALA A 9 2.07 28.29 38.93
CA ALA A 9 1.62 26.91 39.12
C ALA A 9 2.63 25.86 38.60
N LEU A 10 3.54 26.25 37.70
CA LEU A 10 4.55 25.36 37.12
C LEU A 10 5.83 25.23 37.97
N VAL A 11 6.14 26.24 38.81
CA VAL A 11 7.37 26.28 39.63
C VAL A 11 7.63 24.97 40.41
N PRO A 12 6.65 24.37 41.11
CA PRO A 12 6.88 23.13 41.86
C PRO A 12 7.23 21.93 40.96
N PHE A 13 6.81 21.95 39.70
CA PHE A 13 7.01 20.87 38.74
C PHE A 13 8.32 20.98 37.96
N GLN A 14 8.94 22.16 37.96
CA GLN A 14 10.26 22.39 37.35
C GLN A 14 11.41 21.90 38.23
N GLU A 15 11.21 21.82 39.55
CA GLU A 15 12.20 21.24 40.46
C GLU A 15 12.51 19.79 40.09
N GLY A 16 13.79 19.46 39.89
CA GLY A 16 14.25 18.11 39.52
C GLY A 16 14.15 17.72 38.04
N VAL A 17 13.63 18.58 37.16
CA VAL A 17 13.73 18.34 35.70
C VAL A 17 15.21 18.51 35.28
N PRO A 18 15.82 17.56 34.54
CA PRO A 18 17.21 17.69 34.11
C PRO A 18 17.48 19.02 33.40
N ALA A 19 18.56 19.71 33.78
CA ALA A 19 18.97 20.94 33.11
C ALA A 19 19.21 20.68 31.62
N TRP A 20 18.82 21.63 30.77
CA TRP A 20 18.99 21.49 29.33
C TRP A 20 20.46 21.57 28.94
N ASP A 21 21.06 20.42 28.62
CA ASP A 21 22.43 20.32 28.14
C ASP A 21 22.48 19.43 26.89
N LEU A 22 22.97 19.99 25.80
CA LEU A 22 23.08 19.33 24.51
C LEU A 22 24.03 18.14 24.54
N ASN A 23 25.09 18.18 25.36
CA ASN A 23 26.06 17.08 25.43
C ASN A 23 25.46 15.88 26.18
N LEU A 24 24.79 16.13 27.31
CA LEU A 24 24.05 15.11 28.04
C LEU A 24 22.89 14.54 27.19
N ASN A 25 22.20 15.39 26.42
CA ASN A 25 21.14 14.93 25.52
C ASN A 25 21.70 14.05 24.40
N LYS A 26 22.84 14.40 23.80
CA LYS A 26 23.50 13.53 22.80
C LYS A 26 23.87 12.17 23.36
N GLU A 27 24.40 12.12 24.59
CA GLU A 27 24.71 10.84 25.25
C GLU A 27 23.47 9.99 25.54
N LYS A 28 22.33 10.64 25.88
CA LYS A 28 21.06 9.96 26.17
C LYS A 28 20.30 9.54 24.91
N TYR A 29 20.30 10.38 23.88
CA TYR A 29 19.41 10.24 22.72
C TYR A 29 20.06 9.41 21.62
N LEU A 30 21.38 9.47 21.43
CA LEU A 30 22.06 8.77 20.34
C LEU A 30 22.43 7.33 20.73
N LEU A 31 22.09 6.39 19.85
CA LEU A 31 22.54 5.01 19.94
C LEU A 31 24.05 4.95 19.67
N LYS A 32 24.82 4.35 20.59
CA LYS A 32 26.25 4.11 20.38
C LYS A 32 26.42 3.02 19.31
N ASP A 33 27.19 3.29 18.25
CA ASP A 33 27.37 2.48 17.03
C ASP A 33 27.80 1.00 17.23
N SER A 34 28.01 0.52 18.46
CA SER A 34 28.52 -0.83 18.76
C SER A 34 27.63 -1.71 19.65
N LYS A 35 26.50 -1.21 20.19
CA LYS A 35 25.60 -2.03 21.01
C LYS A 35 24.20 -2.02 20.42
N LYS A 36 23.78 -3.18 19.87
CA LYS A 36 22.36 -3.55 19.82
C LYS A 36 21.73 -3.19 21.16
N SER A 37 20.57 -2.54 21.16
CA SER A 37 19.88 -2.10 22.39
C SER A 37 19.98 -3.20 23.45
N GLU A 38 20.50 -2.85 24.62
CA GLU A 38 20.54 -3.75 25.76
C GLU A 38 19.10 -4.24 26.00
N PHE A 39 18.89 -5.55 25.99
CA PHE A 39 17.53 -6.10 26.11
C PHE A 39 17.03 -5.79 27.52
N ASP A 40 16.00 -4.95 27.63
CA ASP A 40 15.40 -4.56 28.90
C ASP A 40 14.67 -5.77 29.52
N LEU A 41 15.42 -6.55 30.29
CA LEU A 41 14.95 -7.78 30.91
C LEU A 41 13.85 -7.47 31.94
N GLU A 42 14.04 -6.44 32.76
CA GLU A 42 13.13 -6.09 33.85
C GLU A 42 11.82 -5.50 33.32
N GLY A 43 11.89 -4.58 32.35
CA GLY A 43 10.71 -4.04 31.68
C GLY A 43 9.91 -5.11 30.96
N THR A 44 10.60 -6.08 30.34
CA THR A 44 9.92 -7.23 29.69
C THR A 44 9.24 -8.15 30.71
N ILE A 45 9.85 -8.37 31.88
CA ILE A 45 9.26 -9.17 32.97
C ILE A 45 7.98 -8.50 33.49
N LYS A 46 8.04 -7.21 33.85
CA LYS A 46 6.87 -6.45 34.34
C LYS A 46 5.72 -6.48 33.32
N ARG A 47 6.05 -6.27 32.04
CA ARG A 47 5.10 -6.33 30.94
C ARG A 47 4.42 -7.70 30.86
N PHE A 48 5.20 -8.78 30.87
CA PHE A 48 4.67 -10.14 30.75
C PHE A 48 3.86 -10.58 31.96
N GLN A 49 4.27 -10.18 33.17
CA GLN A 49 3.49 -10.41 34.39
C GLN A 49 2.10 -9.78 34.27
N HIS A 50 2.01 -8.54 33.79
CA HIS A 50 0.73 -7.88 33.56
C HIS A 50 -0.09 -8.56 32.45
N LEU A 51 0.54 -8.94 31.32
CA LEU A 51 -0.14 -9.65 30.22
C LEU A 51 -0.71 -11.00 30.67
N LEU A 52 0.03 -11.76 31.47
CA LEU A 52 -0.40 -13.06 31.98
C LEU A 52 -1.56 -12.94 32.99
N ASN A 53 -1.62 -11.85 33.76
CA ASN A 53 -2.76 -11.55 34.64
C ASN A 53 -4.03 -11.20 33.86
N LEU A 54 -3.90 -10.55 32.69
CA LEU A 54 -5.04 -10.19 31.85
C LEU A 54 -5.66 -11.40 31.14
N SER A 55 -4.85 -12.28 30.57
CA SER A 55 -5.33 -13.47 29.88
C SER A 55 -4.25 -14.53 29.69
N GLY A 56 -4.61 -15.80 29.95
CA GLY A 56 -3.77 -16.96 29.63
C GLY A 56 -3.48 -17.13 28.13
N LEU A 57 -4.18 -16.40 27.26
CA LEU A 57 -3.95 -16.39 25.81
C LEU A 57 -2.57 -15.82 25.44
N PHE A 58 -2.07 -14.83 26.18
CA PHE A 58 -0.72 -14.30 25.98
C PHE A 58 0.35 -15.35 26.28
N ARG A 59 0.08 -16.26 27.23
CA ARG A 59 1.00 -17.36 27.57
C ARG A 59 1.31 -18.23 26.36
N HIS A 60 0.29 -18.58 25.56
CA HIS A 60 0.46 -19.38 24.35
C HIS A 60 1.40 -18.73 23.32
N PHE A 61 1.28 -17.41 23.09
CA PHE A 61 2.16 -16.69 22.17
C PHE A 61 3.58 -16.53 22.73
N ILE A 62 3.70 -16.27 24.03
CA ILE A 62 4.99 -16.13 24.72
C ILE A 62 5.75 -17.48 24.72
N GLU A 63 5.08 -18.59 25.04
CA GLU A 63 5.69 -19.94 25.03
C GLU A 63 6.18 -20.35 23.64
N ARG A 64 5.37 -20.11 22.60
CA ARG A 64 5.75 -20.42 21.21
C ARG A 64 6.94 -19.58 20.75
N LYS A 65 7.09 -18.34 21.25
CA LYS A 65 8.26 -17.49 20.99
C LYS A 65 9.46 -17.88 21.84
N ALA A 66 9.28 -18.24 23.10
CA ALA A 66 10.32 -18.75 23.98
C ALA A 66 10.94 -20.05 23.43
N ALA A 67 10.17 -20.86 22.69
CA ALA A 67 10.71 -22.02 21.97
C ALA A 67 11.68 -21.65 20.83
N LYS A 68 11.58 -20.43 20.28
CA LYS A 68 12.45 -19.92 19.20
C LYS A 68 13.60 -19.02 19.72
N ASP A 69 13.42 -18.34 20.85
CA ASP A 69 14.38 -17.37 21.39
C ASP A 69 14.77 -17.65 22.85
N ALA A 70 16.07 -17.94 23.06
CA ALA A 70 16.66 -18.26 24.35
C ALA A 70 16.54 -17.11 25.39
N LYS A 71 16.45 -15.85 24.95
CA LYS A 71 16.28 -14.70 25.87
C LYS A 71 14.89 -14.69 26.50
N PHE A 72 13.86 -14.94 25.69
CA PHE A 72 12.48 -15.03 26.14
C PHE A 72 12.22 -16.28 26.99
N GLN A 73 12.93 -17.39 26.70
CA GLN A 73 12.91 -18.57 27.56
C GLN A 73 13.44 -18.28 28.96
N ARG A 74 14.49 -17.44 29.08
CA ARG A 74 15.03 -17.01 30.38
C ARG A 74 14.02 -16.16 31.15
N VAL A 75 13.36 -15.21 30.48
CA VAL A 75 12.29 -14.38 31.08
C VAL A 75 11.13 -15.26 31.58
N LEU A 76 10.67 -16.20 30.76
CA LEU A 76 9.58 -17.12 31.13
C LEU A 76 9.98 -18.03 32.30
N SER A 77 11.23 -18.53 32.33
CA SER A 77 11.71 -19.35 33.43
C SER A 77 11.79 -18.60 34.77
N ILE A 78 12.03 -17.29 34.74
CA ILE A 78 12.03 -16.43 35.93
C ILE A 78 10.59 -16.18 36.39
N LEU A 79 9.66 -15.99 35.45
CA LEU A 79 8.23 -15.84 35.74
C LEU A 79 7.61 -17.13 36.31
N ASP A 80 7.99 -18.30 35.78
CA ASP A 80 7.48 -19.60 36.26
C ASP A 80 8.19 -20.09 37.55
N ASN A 81 9.42 -19.63 37.84
CA ASN A 81 10.16 -19.91 39.07
C ASN A 81 10.71 -18.62 39.73
N PRO A 82 9.87 -17.86 40.44
CA PRO A 82 10.29 -16.62 41.10
C PRO A 82 11.23 -16.85 42.30
N THR A 83 11.28 -18.06 42.86
CA THR A 83 12.19 -18.45 43.96
C THR A 83 13.09 -19.61 43.49
N GLY A 84 14.41 -19.41 43.50
CA GLY A 84 15.41 -20.33 42.91
C GLY A 84 15.55 -21.71 43.57
N GLY A 85 14.51 -22.53 43.57
CA GLY A 85 14.53 -23.92 44.04
C GLY A 85 14.93 -24.90 42.93
N LYS A 86 16.04 -25.62 43.11
CA LYS A 86 16.41 -26.78 42.28
C LYS A 86 15.50 -27.99 42.57
N GLY A 87 14.90 -28.56 41.52
CA GLY A 87 14.28 -29.90 41.48
C GLY A 87 12.90 -29.85 40.80
N SER A 88 12.45 -30.73 39.90
CA SER A 88 12.91 -32.02 39.37
C SER A 88 12.29 -32.19 37.97
N LYS A 89 12.97 -32.88 37.06
CA LYS A 89 12.40 -33.34 35.79
C LYS A 89 11.35 -34.45 36.06
N ASN A 90 10.35 -34.50 35.17
CA ASN A 90 9.30 -35.52 34.98
C ASN A 90 8.09 -35.48 35.94
N GLY A 91 6.91 -35.16 35.39
CA GLY A 91 5.62 -35.43 36.02
C GLY A 91 4.48 -34.69 35.35
N VAL A 92 3.49 -35.44 34.88
CA VAL A 92 2.22 -34.99 34.26
C VAL A 92 1.56 -33.85 35.06
N HIS A 93 1.11 -32.80 34.36
CA HIS A 93 0.41 -31.65 34.94
C HIS A 93 -0.91 -32.08 35.60
N HIS A 94 -0.94 -32.06 36.93
CA HIS A 94 -2.17 -31.99 37.70
C HIS A 94 -2.16 -30.68 38.51
N ASP A 95 -3.27 -29.97 38.47
CA ASP A 95 -3.52 -28.70 39.15
C ASP A 95 -3.37 -28.86 40.68
N ILE A 96 -2.24 -28.39 41.23
CA ILE A 96 -2.00 -28.34 42.67
C ILE A 96 -1.49 -26.94 43.01
N ARG A 97 -2.41 -26.06 43.43
CA ARG A 97 -2.06 -24.88 44.23
C ARG A 97 -1.38 -25.38 45.50
N ARG A 98 -0.06 -25.31 45.55
CA ARG A 98 0.72 -25.62 46.75
C ARG A 98 0.40 -24.53 47.79
N ARG A 99 -0.06 -24.92 48.99
CA ARG A 99 -0.13 -23.97 50.11
C ARG A 99 1.29 -23.46 50.39
N LYS A 100 1.46 -22.14 50.42
CA LYS A 100 2.72 -21.47 50.78
C LYS A 100 3.13 -21.93 52.18
N THR A 101 4.43 -22.01 52.43
CA THR A 101 4.95 -22.31 53.78
C THR A 101 4.88 -21.06 54.65
N GLU A 102 4.69 -21.18 55.96
CA GLU A 102 4.64 -20.05 56.92
C GLU A 102 5.84 -19.10 56.72
N ARG A 103 7.03 -19.64 56.43
CA ARG A 103 8.23 -18.86 56.15
C ARG A 103 8.23 -18.14 54.79
N GLU A 104 7.56 -18.70 53.77
CA GLU A 104 7.36 -18.02 52.48
C GLU A 104 6.30 -16.95 52.59
N GLU A 105 5.21 -17.22 53.32
CA GLU A 105 4.12 -16.29 53.60
C GLU A 105 4.64 -15.12 54.45
N ASP A 106 5.41 -15.37 55.50
CA ASP A 106 6.07 -14.33 56.31
C ASP A 106 7.09 -13.52 55.50
N ALA A 107 7.86 -14.15 54.60
CA ALA A 107 8.83 -13.45 53.76
C ALA A 107 8.21 -12.67 52.58
N GLU A 108 6.95 -12.97 52.26
CA GLU A 108 6.14 -12.24 51.29
C GLU A 108 5.39 -11.12 52.01
N LEU A 109 4.83 -11.36 53.20
CA LEU A 109 4.23 -10.35 54.07
C LEU A 109 5.25 -9.32 54.55
N LEU A 110 6.50 -9.71 54.85
CA LEU A 110 7.57 -8.76 55.17
C LEU A 110 8.00 -7.94 53.94
N ARG A 111 7.90 -8.52 52.73
CA ARG A 111 8.16 -7.78 51.48
C ARG A 111 6.99 -6.88 51.12
N GLU A 112 5.75 -7.31 51.34
CA GLU A 112 4.54 -6.51 51.22
C GLU A 112 4.52 -5.41 52.29
N GLU A 113 5.00 -5.64 53.51
CA GLU A 113 5.16 -4.60 54.54
C GLU A 113 6.30 -3.62 54.21
N GLU A 114 7.43 -4.08 53.64
CA GLU A 114 8.48 -3.20 53.11
C GLU A 114 7.99 -2.39 51.89
N ASP A 115 7.20 -3.00 50.99
CA ASP A 115 6.56 -2.35 49.83
C ASP A 115 5.35 -1.48 50.24
N GLU A 116 4.69 -1.74 51.39
CA GLU A 116 3.62 -0.91 51.96
C GLU A 116 4.17 0.33 52.68
N VAL A 117 5.39 0.27 53.23
CA VAL A 117 6.10 1.44 53.77
C VAL A 117 6.57 2.36 52.62
N ASP A 118 6.85 1.80 51.44
CA ASP A 118 7.12 2.50 50.17
C ASP A 118 5.90 2.53 49.23
N GLY A 119 4.67 2.45 49.76
CA GLY A 119 3.45 2.32 48.98
C GLY A 119 3.37 3.30 47.81
N GLU A 120 3.63 2.82 46.59
CA GLU A 120 3.37 3.56 45.36
C GLU A 120 1.85 3.82 45.29
N ILE A 121 1.41 4.95 45.83
CA ILE A 121 0.09 5.49 45.58
C ILE A 121 -0.07 5.49 44.05
N GLU A 122 -1.05 4.74 43.53
CA GLU A 122 -1.34 4.67 42.10
C GLU A 122 -1.57 6.10 41.60
N PHE A 123 -0.52 6.70 41.02
CA PHE A 123 -0.54 8.10 40.66
C PHE A 123 -1.66 8.35 39.65
N ARG A 124 -2.67 9.10 40.09
CA ARG A 124 -3.88 9.37 39.34
C ARG A 124 -4.24 10.84 39.47
N PHE A 125 -4.41 11.50 38.33
CA PHE A 125 -4.94 12.85 38.30
C PHE A 125 -6.44 12.81 38.63
N THR A 126 -6.83 13.44 39.74
CA THR A 126 -8.24 13.72 40.08
C THR A 126 -8.73 14.99 39.39
N GLU A 127 -7.82 15.95 39.19
CA GLU A 127 -8.07 17.25 38.59
C GLU A 127 -7.18 17.48 37.37
N SER A 128 -7.41 18.56 36.64
CA SER A 128 -6.58 18.92 35.48
C SER A 128 -5.13 19.20 35.94
N PRO A 129 -4.11 18.61 35.29
CA PRO A 129 -2.73 18.81 35.71
C PRO A 129 -2.31 20.29 35.60
N PRO A 130 -1.60 20.86 36.60
CA PRO A 130 -1.23 22.28 36.61
C PRO A 130 -0.28 22.69 35.49
N PHE A 131 0.51 21.75 34.96
CA PHE A 131 1.45 21.99 33.86
C PHE A 131 0.79 22.20 32.49
N ILE A 132 -0.54 22.03 32.41
CA ILE A 132 -1.33 22.35 31.22
C ILE A 132 -1.87 23.77 31.33
N ASN A 133 -1.57 24.59 30.33
CA ASN A 133 -2.05 25.97 30.23
C ASN A 133 -3.54 26.00 29.82
N GLY A 134 -4.41 25.61 30.75
CA GLY A 134 -5.86 25.55 30.65
C GLY A 134 -6.42 24.30 31.33
N SER A 135 -7.70 23.96 31.10
CA SER A 135 -8.37 22.88 31.82
C SER A 135 -8.77 21.69 30.93
N LEU A 136 -8.45 20.49 31.39
CA LEU A 136 -8.93 19.24 30.82
C LEU A 136 -10.38 18.96 31.24
N ARG A 137 -11.15 18.35 30.34
CA ARG A 137 -12.48 17.80 30.66
C ARG A 137 -12.35 16.54 31.55
N PRO A 138 -13.36 16.19 32.35
CA PRO A 138 -13.32 15.00 33.22
C PRO A 138 -12.97 13.70 32.48
N TYR A 139 -13.54 13.48 31.29
CA TYR A 139 -13.22 12.31 30.48
C TYR A 139 -11.80 12.36 29.91
N GLN A 140 -11.25 13.54 29.62
CA GLN A 140 -9.88 13.68 29.14
C GLN A 140 -8.91 13.31 30.25
N ILE A 141 -9.21 13.71 31.49
CA ILE A 141 -8.44 13.30 32.68
C ILE A 141 -8.47 11.77 32.83
N GLN A 142 -9.63 11.13 32.66
CA GLN A 142 -9.72 9.66 32.63
C GLN A 142 -8.88 9.04 31.50
N GLY A 143 -8.87 9.65 30.32
CA GLY A 143 -8.06 9.19 29.19
C GLY A 143 -6.55 9.33 29.45
N VAL A 144 -6.12 10.43 30.06
CA VAL A 144 -4.73 10.64 30.49
C VAL A 144 -4.33 9.61 31.55
N ASN A 145 -5.17 9.41 32.57
CA ASN A 145 -4.92 8.39 33.60
C ASN A 145 -4.81 6.98 33.01
N TRP A 146 -5.63 6.65 32.01
CA TRP A 146 -5.51 5.40 31.27
C TRP A 146 -4.15 5.27 30.55
N LEU A 147 -3.68 6.34 29.90
CA LEU A 147 -2.34 6.37 29.28
C LEU A 147 -1.22 6.23 30.31
N VAL A 148 -1.34 6.88 31.48
CA VAL A 148 -0.38 6.76 32.60
C VAL A 148 -0.34 5.33 33.12
N GLN A 149 -1.50 4.68 33.29
CA GLN A 149 -1.57 3.30 33.74
C GLN A 149 -0.91 2.34 32.74
N LEU A 150 -1.10 2.56 31.44
CA LEU A 150 -0.38 1.79 30.41
C LEU A 150 1.13 2.00 30.47
N HIS A 151 1.58 3.25 30.68
CA HIS A 151 3.00 3.56 30.80
C HIS A 151 3.65 2.84 31.98
N LYS A 152 3.05 2.94 33.17
CA LYS A 152 3.54 2.27 34.38
C LYS A 152 3.64 0.76 34.23
N ASN A 153 2.71 0.16 33.48
CA ASN A 153 2.73 -1.27 33.16
C ASN A 153 3.68 -1.64 32.00
N GLY A 154 4.38 -0.67 31.39
CA GLY A 154 5.27 -0.89 30.25
C GLY A 154 4.54 -1.38 28.99
N LEU A 155 3.26 -1.01 28.84
CA LEU A 155 2.41 -1.41 27.72
C LEU A 155 2.20 -0.27 26.73
N ALA A 156 2.05 -0.65 25.47
CA ALA A 156 1.64 0.24 24.39
C ALA A 156 0.10 0.33 24.32
N GLY A 157 -0.44 1.40 23.74
CA GLY A 157 -1.90 1.64 23.71
C GLY A 157 -2.44 2.17 22.39
N ILE A 158 -3.74 1.99 22.18
CA ILE A 158 -4.53 2.57 21.08
C ILE A 158 -5.57 3.53 21.66
N LEU A 159 -5.36 4.83 21.45
CA LEU A 159 -6.35 5.86 21.74
C LEU A 159 -7.31 6.00 20.56
N ALA A 160 -8.47 5.38 20.70
CA ALA A 160 -9.45 5.14 19.66
C ALA A 160 -10.77 5.92 19.87
N ASP A 161 -10.74 6.96 20.72
CA ASP A 161 -11.87 7.87 20.95
C ASP A 161 -12.41 8.48 19.65
N GLU A 162 -13.71 8.79 19.63
CA GLU A 162 -14.35 9.43 18.48
C GLU A 162 -13.64 10.73 18.05
N MET A 163 -13.66 11.03 16.75
CA MET A 163 -13.03 12.21 16.19
C MET A 163 -13.62 13.48 16.79
N GLY A 164 -12.81 14.25 17.52
CA GLY A 164 -13.25 15.51 18.11
C GLY A 164 -13.19 15.59 19.63
N LEU A 165 -13.00 14.47 20.32
CA LEU A 165 -12.87 14.38 21.79
C LEU A 165 -11.50 14.84 22.36
N GLY A 166 -10.72 15.60 21.57
CA GLY A 166 -9.45 16.16 22.06
C GLY A 166 -8.32 15.13 22.27
N LYS A 167 -8.19 14.12 21.40
CA LYS A 167 -7.11 13.11 21.48
C LYS A 167 -5.70 13.73 21.53
N THR A 168 -5.45 14.75 20.71
CA THR A 168 -4.19 15.50 20.69
C THR A 168 -3.86 16.09 22.06
N LEU A 169 -4.84 16.71 22.73
CA LEU A 169 -4.68 17.28 24.06
C LEU A 169 -4.40 16.17 25.10
N GLN A 170 -5.13 15.05 25.05
CA GLN A 170 -4.87 13.91 25.95
C GLN A 170 -3.42 13.40 25.78
N THR A 171 -2.92 13.31 24.55
CA THR A 171 -1.54 12.89 24.28
C THR A 171 -0.51 13.92 24.74
N ILE A 172 -0.73 15.21 24.49
CA ILE A 172 0.18 16.28 24.96
C ILE A 172 0.24 16.29 26.49
N SER A 173 -0.91 16.14 27.17
CA SER A 173 -0.96 16.05 28.63
C SER A 173 -0.24 14.84 29.17
N PHE A 174 -0.31 13.70 28.48
CA PHE A 174 0.45 12.52 28.82
C PHE A 174 1.96 12.70 28.63
N LEU A 175 2.42 13.33 27.54
CA LEU A 175 3.83 13.69 27.37
C LEU A 175 4.31 14.72 28.40
N GLY A 176 3.42 15.64 28.81
CA GLY A 176 3.66 16.55 29.93
C GLY A 176 3.84 15.82 31.25
N TYR A 177 3.04 14.79 31.53
CA TYR A 177 3.22 13.92 32.70
C TYR A 177 4.60 13.26 32.73
N LEU A 178 5.06 12.69 31.60
CA LEU A 178 6.41 12.11 31.48
C LEU A 178 7.51 13.15 31.81
N ARG A 179 7.37 14.38 31.30
CA ARG A 179 8.33 15.46 31.54
C ARG A 179 8.34 15.94 33.00
N TYR A 180 7.16 16.29 33.54
CA TYR A 180 7.07 17.04 34.78
C TYR A 180 6.94 16.15 36.03
N VAL A 181 6.36 14.96 35.89
CA VAL A 181 6.16 14.02 37.01
C VAL A 181 7.25 12.95 36.99
N GLU A 182 7.42 12.24 35.87
CA GLU A 182 8.46 11.20 35.77
C GLU A 182 9.86 11.74 35.47
N LYS A 183 9.99 13.05 35.23
CA LYS A 183 11.26 13.74 34.97
C LYS A 183 12.05 13.15 33.78
N THR A 184 11.33 12.64 32.77
CA THR A 184 11.90 12.07 31.54
C THR A 184 11.59 12.97 30.32
N PRO A 185 12.36 14.05 30.10
CA PRO A 185 12.18 14.91 28.93
C PRO A 185 12.75 14.24 27.66
N GLY A 186 11.89 13.51 26.94
CA GLY A 186 12.17 13.03 25.58
C GLY A 186 13.30 12.00 25.42
N PRO A 187 13.63 11.61 24.17
CA PRO A 187 13.10 12.16 22.93
C PRO A 187 11.77 11.50 22.53
N PHE A 188 10.82 12.31 22.07
CA PHE A 188 9.50 11.89 21.61
C PHE A 188 9.33 12.13 20.10
N LEU A 189 8.81 11.12 19.40
CA LEU A 189 8.50 11.21 17.98
C LEU A 189 6.99 11.22 17.76
N VAL A 190 6.47 12.27 17.14
CA VAL A 190 5.07 12.36 16.72
C VAL A 190 5.00 12.30 15.20
N ILE A 191 4.30 11.29 14.69
CA ILE A 191 4.09 11.10 13.25
C ILE A 191 2.64 11.40 12.93
N ALA A 192 2.41 12.36 12.04
CA ALA A 192 1.06 12.78 11.69
C ALA A 192 0.91 13.09 10.19
N PRO A 193 -0.32 13.13 9.65
CA PRO A 193 -0.57 13.61 8.30
C PRO A 193 0.01 15.01 8.05
N LYS A 194 0.49 15.28 6.83
CA LYS A 194 1.11 16.57 6.45
C LYS A 194 0.25 17.79 6.81
N SER A 195 -1.07 17.65 6.71
CA SER A 195 -2.06 18.68 7.05
C SER A 195 -2.19 18.99 8.55
N THR A 196 -1.89 18.05 9.45
CA THR A 196 -2.09 18.23 10.89
C THR A 196 -0.82 18.61 11.64
N LEU A 197 0.35 18.62 10.99
CA LEU A 197 1.64 18.92 11.64
C LEU A 197 1.62 20.26 12.37
N ASN A 198 1.10 21.31 11.72
CA ASN A 198 0.98 22.62 12.33
C ASN A 198 -0.07 22.67 13.44
N ASN A 199 -1.14 21.87 13.35
CA ASN A 199 -2.08 21.74 14.45
C ASN A 199 -1.40 21.14 15.67
N TRP A 200 -0.60 20.08 15.50
CA TRP A 200 0.19 19.49 16.58
C TRP A 200 1.14 20.51 17.22
N LEU A 201 1.91 21.25 16.41
CA LEU A 201 2.84 22.25 16.93
C LEU A 201 2.11 23.40 17.66
N ARG A 202 0.99 23.89 17.11
CA ARG A 202 0.16 24.93 17.74
C ARG A 202 -0.40 24.46 19.08
N GLU A 203 -0.92 23.24 19.14
CA GLU A 203 -1.46 22.67 20.38
C GLU A 203 -0.35 22.48 21.42
N ILE A 204 0.83 21.96 21.04
CA ILE A 204 1.98 21.83 21.95
C ILE A 204 2.38 23.19 22.50
N ASN A 205 2.56 24.20 21.64
CA ASN A 205 2.95 25.55 22.05
C ASN A 205 1.88 26.25 22.88
N ARG A 206 0.60 25.89 22.71
CA ARG A 206 -0.52 26.44 23.47
C ARG A 206 -0.60 25.84 24.88
N TRP A 207 -0.60 24.51 24.97
CA TRP A 207 -0.87 23.78 26.22
C TRP A 207 0.38 23.59 27.08
N THR A 208 1.54 23.42 26.45
CA THR A 208 2.83 23.21 27.13
C THR A 208 3.92 24.06 26.47
N PRO A 209 3.92 25.40 26.64
CA PRO A 209 4.82 26.31 25.92
C PRO A 209 6.31 26.07 26.17
N GLU A 210 6.67 25.46 27.30
CA GLU A 210 8.08 25.17 27.66
C GLU A 210 8.68 23.96 26.94
N VAL A 211 7.86 23.20 26.21
CA VAL A 211 8.31 22.01 25.48
C VAL A 211 8.93 22.44 24.15
N ARG A 212 10.18 22.01 23.92
CA ARG A 212 10.89 22.30 22.67
C ARG A 212 10.43 21.35 21.58
N ALA A 213 9.43 21.78 20.83
CA ALA A 213 8.92 21.05 19.67
C ALA A 213 9.35 21.73 18.35
N PHE A 214 9.66 20.92 17.34
CA PHE A 214 9.83 21.41 15.98
C PHE A 214 9.21 20.47 14.94
N ILE A 215 8.84 21.02 13.79
CA ILE A 215 8.35 20.26 12.66
C ILE A 215 9.53 20.00 11.72
N LEU A 216 9.78 18.74 11.40
CA LEU A 216 10.70 18.38 10.31
C LEU A 216 9.91 18.37 9.00
N GLN A 217 10.00 19.46 8.24
CA GLN A 217 9.42 19.69 6.91
C GLN A 217 10.43 20.45 6.04
N GLY A 218 10.08 20.66 4.77
CA GLY A 218 10.87 21.46 3.84
C GLY A 218 11.57 20.67 2.75
N ASP A 219 12.29 21.38 1.90
CA ASP A 219 13.05 20.83 0.78
C ASP A 219 14.34 20.15 1.25
N LYS A 220 15.08 19.53 0.32
CA LYS A 220 16.27 18.73 0.67
C LYS A 220 17.31 19.54 1.46
N GLU A 221 17.52 20.80 1.10
CA GLU A 221 18.47 21.69 1.78
C GLU A 221 17.98 22.10 3.18
N GLU A 222 16.71 22.49 3.30
CA GLU A 222 16.11 22.85 4.58
C GLU A 222 16.10 21.67 5.54
N ARG A 223 15.75 20.47 5.04
CA ARG A 223 15.83 19.24 5.83
C ARG A 223 17.26 18.93 6.23
N ALA A 224 18.25 19.08 5.36
CA ALA A 224 19.64 18.87 5.73
C ALA A 224 20.07 19.79 6.89
N LYS A 225 19.69 21.07 6.83
CA LYS A 225 19.95 22.06 7.90
C LYS A 225 19.25 21.68 9.21
N LEU A 226 17.98 21.27 9.16
CA LEU A 226 17.22 20.85 10.35
C LEU A 226 17.75 19.55 10.95
N VAL A 227 18.14 18.59 10.10
CA VAL A 227 18.68 17.31 10.52
C VAL A 227 20.04 17.49 11.21
N SER A 228 20.96 18.26 10.61
CA SER A 228 22.28 18.50 11.21
C SER A 228 22.20 19.44 12.42
N GLY A 229 21.39 20.49 12.33
CA GLY A 229 21.35 21.58 13.31
C GLY A 229 20.45 21.32 14.53
N LYS A 230 19.37 20.55 14.37
CA LYS A 230 18.44 20.24 15.48
C LYS A 230 18.38 18.75 15.82
N LEU A 231 18.13 17.89 14.83
CA LEU A 231 17.88 16.46 15.06
C LEU A 231 19.13 15.72 15.59
N LEU A 232 20.23 15.76 14.86
CA LEU A 232 21.50 15.12 15.27
C LEU A 232 22.23 15.91 16.36
N ALA A 233 21.92 17.20 16.49
CA ALA A 233 22.38 18.01 17.60
C ALA A 233 21.65 17.68 18.92
N CYS A 234 20.54 16.93 18.86
CA CYS A 234 19.67 16.61 19.99
C CYS A 234 19.10 17.85 20.70
N ASP A 235 18.83 18.92 19.93
CA ASP A 235 18.24 20.17 20.43
C ASP A 235 16.70 20.17 20.28
N PHE A 236 16.04 19.19 20.89
CA PHE A 236 14.58 19.06 20.86
C PHE A 236 14.08 18.07 21.91
N GLU A 237 12.79 18.12 22.23
CA GLU A 237 12.12 17.09 23.04
C GLU A 237 11.06 16.36 22.22
N ILE A 238 10.33 17.10 21.38
CA ILE A 238 9.31 16.54 20.47
C ILE A 238 9.69 16.87 19.03
N VAL A 239 9.79 15.85 18.18
CA VAL A 239 9.84 16.02 16.73
C VAL A 239 8.50 15.65 16.13
N VAL A 240 7.93 16.55 15.35
CA VAL A 240 6.72 16.28 14.57
C VAL A 240 7.11 16.10 13.10
N ALA A 241 6.81 14.93 12.53
CA ALA A 241 7.18 14.60 11.15
C ALA A 241 6.00 13.98 10.37
N SER A 242 6.02 14.12 9.04
CA SER A 242 5.06 13.44 8.17
C SER A 242 5.51 12.01 7.85
N TYR A 243 4.55 11.15 7.49
CA TYR A 243 4.85 9.78 7.05
C TYR A 243 5.90 9.70 5.92
N GLU A 244 5.85 10.64 4.97
CA GLU A 244 6.78 10.67 3.84
C GLU A 244 8.21 11.04 4.27
N ILE A 245 8.33 11.96 5.22
CA ILE A 245 9.63 12.42 5.72
C ILE A 245 10.31 11.35 6.55
N ILE A 246 9.54 10.59 7.33
CA ILE A 246 10.06 9.43 8.07
C ILE A 246 10.70 8.40 7.13
N ILE A 247 10.08 8.15 5.96
CA ILE A 247 10.62 7.22 4.97
C ILE A 247 11.90 7.79 4.33
N LYS A 248 11.90 9.08 3.97
CA LYS A 248 13.03 9.75 3.32
C LYS A 248 14.25 9.86 4.23
N GLU A 249 14.06 10.26 5.48
CA GLU A 249 15.12 10.55 6.45
C GLU A 249 15.35 9.40 7.46
N LYS A 250 14.94 8.16 7.10
CA LYS A 250 14.99 7.00 8.00
C LYS A 250 16.37 6.74 8.62
N SER A 251 17.46 7.06 7.92
CA SER A 251 18.83 6.89 8.40
C SER A 251 19.15 7.78 9.60
N SER A 252 18.61 8.99 9.64
CA SER A 252 18.79 9.94 10.74
C SER A 252 17.95 9.55 11.95
N PHE A 253 16.69 9.14 11.73
CA PHE A 253 15.78 8.73 12.80
C PHE A 253 16.20 7.43 13.51
N LYS A 254 16.85 6.49 12.80
CA LYS A 254 17.38 5.24 13.39
C LYS A 254 18.49 5.43 14.40
N LYS A 255 19.23 6.54 14.33
CA LYS A 255 20.35 6.81 15.24
C LYS A 255 19.88 7.25 16.63
N ILE A 256 18.59 7.54 16.79
CA ILE A 256 18.01 8.08 18.01
C ILE A 256 17.21 6.96 18.71
N ASP A 257 17.41 6.82 20.02
CA ASP A 257 16.62 5.92 20.88
C ASP A 257 15.39 6.65 21.42
N TRP A 258 14.20 6.28 20.93
CA TRP A 258 12.97 7.00 21.22
C TRP A 258 12.31 6.52 22.52
N GLN A 259 11.83 7.44 23.37
CA GLN A 259 11.02 7.06 24.54
C GLN A 259 9.61 6.67 24.11
N TYR A 260 8.99 7.53 23.28
CA TYR A 260 7.67 7.31 22.72
C TYR A 260 7.66 7.58 21.23
N ILE A 261 7.01 6.68 20.49
CA ILE A 261 6.56 6.93 19.12
C ILE A 261 5.03 7.03 19.14
N VAL A 262 4.53 8.22 18.86
CA VAL A 262 3.10 8.53 18.74
C VAL A 262 2.76 8.59 17.26
N ILE A 263 1.73 7.87 16.84
CA ILE A 263 1.25 7.92 15.46
C ILE A 263 -0.20 8.37 15.43
N ASP A 264 -0.42 9.56 14.89
CA ASP A 264 -1.74 10.08 14.58
C ASP A 264 -2.30 9.40 13.33
N GLU A 265 -3.62 9.29 13.24
CA GLU A 265 -4.33 8.64 12.13
C GLU A 265 -3.74 7.28 11.69
N ALA A 266 -3.57 6.38 12.66
CA ALA A 266 -2.90 5.09 12.51
C ALA A 266 -3.49 4.15 11.43
N HIS A 267 -4.63 4.50 10.83
CA HIS A 267 -5.21 3.80 9.68
C HIS A 267 -4.25 3.70 8.48
N ARG A 268 -3.18 4.50 8.43
CA ARG A 268 -2.12 4.40 7.40
C ARG A 268 -1.21 3.17 7.55
N ILE A 269 -1.16 2.53 8.72
CA ILE A 269 -0.26 1.39 9.04
C ILE A 269 -0.98 0.04 8.92
N LYS A 270 -2.21 0.03 8.39
CA LYS A 270 -3.04 -1.17 8.25
C LYS A 270 -2.38 -2.31 7.46
N ASN A 271 -1.51 -1.98 6.51
CA ASN A 271 -0.78 -2.96 5.73
C ASN A 271 0.64 -3.16 6.29
N GLU A 272 0.97 -4.37 6.71
CA GLU A 272 2.31 -4.74 7.18
C GLU A 272 3.37 -4.63 6.08
N GLU A 273 2.99 -4.83 4.82
CA GLU A 273 3.89 -4.73 3.67
C GLU A 273 4.17 -3.27 3.29
N SER A 274 3.47 -2.32 3.92
CA SER A 274 3.71 -0.91 3.67
C SER A 274 5.12 -0.52 4.11
N LEU A 275 5.80 0.24 3.26
CA LEU A 275 7.14 0.75 3.53
C LEU A 275 7.20 1.54 4.86
N LEU A 276 6.13 2.25 5.20
CA LEU A 276 6.02 2.96 6.48
C LEU A 276 6.06 1.98 7.67
N SER A 277 5.26 0.91 7.64
CA SER A 277 5.24 -0.10 8.71
C SER A 277 6.61 -0.75 8.88
N GLN A 278 7.27 -1.10 7.78
CA GLN A 278 8.61 -1.69 7.79
C GLN A 278 9.66 -0.73 8.38
N VAL A 279 9.64 0.55 8.00
CA VAL A 279 10.59 1.55 8.51
C VAL A 279 10.38 1.79 10.01
N LEU A 280 9.14 1.89 10.47
CA LEU A 280 8.85 2.16 11.88
C LEU A 280 9.20 1.00 12.79
N ARG A 281 9.15 -0.25 12.30
CA ARG A 281 9.62 -1.43 13.02
C ARG A 281 11.12 -1.44 13.24
N GLU A 282 11.88 -0.70 12.43
CA GLU A 282 13.33 -0.61 12.54
C GLU A 282 13.79 0.45 13.57
N PHE A 283 12.88 1.31 14.03
CA PHE A 283 13.19 2.32 15.05
C PHE A 283 13.19 1.71 16.45
N SER A 284 14.19 2.08 17.26
CA SER A 284 14.21 1.76 18.68
C SER A 284 13.20 2.62 19.43
N SER A 285 12.29 1.99 20.17
CA SER A 285 11.33 2.73 21.00
C SER A 285 10.95 1.96 22.26
N ARG A 286 10.87 2.63 23.42
CA ARG A 286 10.39 1.99 24.67
C ARG A 286 8.90 1.68 24.62
N ASN A 287 8.09 2.68 24.31
CA ASN A 287 6.63 2.54 24.22
C ASN A 287 6.08 3.19 22.94
N ARG A 288 4.90 2.73 22.52
CA ARG A 288 4.21 3.20 21.31
C ARG A 288 2.77 3.56 21.62
N LEU A 289 2.29 4.64 21.01
CA LEU A 289 0.91 5.10 21.12
C LEU A 289 0.32 5.28 19.73
N LEU A 290 -0.75 4.54 19.45
CA LEU A 290 -1.52 4.68 18.22
C LEU A 290 -2.74 5.53 18.50
N ILE A 291 -2.98 6.54 17.67
CA ILE A 291 -4.16 7.41 17.75
C ILE A 291 -4.97 7.20 16.48
N THR A 292 -6.25 6.90 16.62
CA THR A 292 -7.15 6.73 15.47
C THR A 292 -8.58 7.14 15.81
N GLY A 293 -9.31 7.71 14.84
CA GLY A 293 -10.74 7.93 14.96
C GLY A 293 -11.59 6.73 14.48
N THR A 294 -10.98 5.81 13.74
CA THR A 294 -11.66 4.67 13.11
C THR A 294 -10.92 3.39 13.53
N PRO A 295 -11.38 2.70 14.58
CA PRO A 295 -10.53 1.74 15.27
C PRO A 295 -10.20 0.50 14.42
N LEU A 296 -11.15 0.00 13.63
CA LEU A 296 -11.02 -1.24 12.83
C LEU A 296 -11.95 -1.18 11.61
N GLN A 297 -11.50 -1.58 10.40
CA GLN A 297 -12.27 -1.48 9.14
C GLN A 297 -12.51 -2.85 8.45
N ASN A 298 -12.71 -3.94 9.21
CA ASN A 298 -13.18 -5.26 8.73
C ASN A 298 -12.12 -6.31 8.33
N ASN A 299 -10.85 -6.24 8.77
CA ASN A 299 -9.86 -7.29 8.48
C ASN A 299 -9.03 -7.70 9.71
N LEU A 300 -9.08 -8.98 10.08
CA LEU A 300 -8.27 -9.58 11.15
C LEU A 300 -6.76 -9.35 10.95
N HIS A 301 -6.30 -9.32 9.69
CA HIS A 301 -4.90 -9.03 9.35
C HIS A 301 -4.49 -7.60 9.74
N GLU A 302 -5.41 -6.63 9.62
CA GLU A 302 -5.15 -5.26 10.06
C GLU A 302 -5.02 -5.20 11.58
N LEU A 303 -5.86 -5.94 12.30
CA LEU A 303 -5.79 -6.02 13.75
C LEU A 303 -4.45 -6.60 14.22
N TRP A 304 -4.03 -7.72 13.62
CA TRP A 304 -2.72 -8.29 13.90
C TRP A 304 -1.59 -7.32 13.56
N ALA A 305 -1.66 -6.61 12.43
CA ALA A 305 -0.64 -5.64 12.05
C ALA A 305 -0.51 -4.51 13.09
N LEU A 306 -1.62 -4.04 13.67
CA LEU A 306 -1.62 -3.06 14.75
C LEU A 306 -1.08 -3.66 16.06
N LEU A 307 -1.48 -4.89 16.42
CA LEU A 307 -0.99 -5.58 17.61
C LEU A 307 0.52 -5.87 17.55
N ASN A 308 1.00 -6.35 16.40
CA ASN A 308 2.41 -6.52 16.11
C ASN A 308 3.15 -5.18 16.24
N PHE A 309 2.57 -4.11 15.71
CA PHE A 309 3.17 -2.79 15.86
C PHE A 309 3.26 -2.36 17.33
N LEU A 310 2.25 -2.60 18.15
CA LEU A 310 2.28 -2.24 19.58
C LEU A 310 3.27 -3.12 20.35
N LEU A 311 3.19 -4.44 20.16
CA LEU A 311 3.93 -5.46 20.90
C LEU A 311 4.59 -6.45 19.92
N PRO A 312 5.66 -6.05 19.20
CA PRO A 312 6.39 -6.90 18.27
C PRO A 312 7.09 -8.05 19.01
N ASP A 313 7.35 -7.86 20.30
CA ASP A 313 7.91 -8.86 21.18
C ASP A 313 6.97 -10.03 21.43
N VAL A 314 5.65 -9.85 21.31
CA VAL A 314 4.67 -10.92 21.54
C VAL A 314 4.09 -11.40 20.20
N PHE A 315 3.74 -10.47 19.30
CA PHE A 315 3.04 -10.75 18.05
C PHE A 315 3.96 -10.63 16.82
N SER A 316 5.08 -11.33 16.79
CA SER A 316 6.05 -11.22 15.68
C SER A 316 5.67 -12.00 14.42
N ASP A 317 4.83 -13.02 14.52
CA ASP A 317 4.57 -13.99 13.44
C ASP A 317 3.07 -13.94 13.04
N SER A 318 2.80 -13.54 11.79
CA SER A 318 1.42 -13.47 11.26
C SER A 318 0.83 -14.84 11.08
N GLN A 319 1.65 -15.79 10.62
CA GLN A 319 1.19 -17.14 10.32
C GLN A 319 0.80 -17.84 11.61
N ALA A 320 1.55 -17.62 12.70
CA ALA A 320 1.19 -18.13 14.02
C ALA A 320 -0.15 -17.59 14.53
N PHE A 321 -0.48 -16.34 14.23
CA PHE A 321 -1.75 -15.72 14.61
C PHE A 321 -2.91 -16.24 13.74
N ASP A 322 -2.70 -16.35 12.42
CA ASP A 322 -3.68 -16.90 11.49
C ASP A 322 -3.95 -18.39 11.76
N ASP A 323 -2.90 -19.18 12.05
CA ASP A 323 -3.00 -20.60 12.41
C ASP A 323 -3.83 -20.78 13.67
N TRP A 324 -3.56 -19.98 14.72
CA TRP A 324 -4.34 -19.99 15.96
C TRP A 324 -5.81 -19.66 15.70
N PHE A 325 -6.08 -18.70 14.80
CA PHE A 325 -7.44 -18.35 14.41
C PHE A 325 -8.13 -19.41 13.52
N SER A 326 -7.36 -20.15 12.72
CA SER A 326 -7.86 -21.15 11.78
C SER A 326 -8.04 -22.56 12.39
N ALA A 327 -7.38 -22.85 13.52
CA ALA A 327 -7.43 -24.14 14.20
C ALA A 327 -8.81 -24.44 14.83
N GLU A 328 -9.64 -23.43 15.06
CA GLU A 328 -11.01 -23.57 15.56
C GLU A 328 -12.01 -23.48 14.40
N SER A 329 -12.29 -24.63 13.77
CA SER A 329 -12.89 -24.70 12.44
C SER A 329 -14.42 -24.53 12.34
N THR A 330 -15.16 -24.34 13.44
CA THR A 330 -16.61 -24.10 13.37
C THR A 330 -16.94 -22.61 13.40
N GLU A 331 -18.05 -22.21 12.74
CA GLU A 331 -18.53 -20.82 12.74
C GLU A 331 -18.86 -20.31 14.16
N GLU A 332 -19.30 -21.18 15.06
CA GLU A 332 -19.54 -20.86 16.47
C GLU A 332 -18.24 -20.63 17.24
N ASP A 333 -17.16 -21.35 16.93
CA ASP A 333 -15.88 -21.19 17.60
C ASP A 333 -15.16 -19.92 17.12
N LYS A 334 -15.26 -19.56 15.83
CA LYS A 334 -14.78 -18.25 15.34
C LYS A 334 -15.41 -17.07 16.07
N GLU A 335 -16.71 -17.14 16.39
CA GLU A 335 -17.35 -16.09 17.21
C GLU A 335 -16.80 -16.02 18.63
N LYS A 336 -16.51 -17.17 19.25
CA LYS A 336 -15.88 -17.20 20.59
C LYS A 336 -14.48 -16.62 20.55
N VAL A 337 -13.69 -16.94 19.52
CA VAL A 337 -12.33 -16.42 19.31
C VAL A 337 -12.35 -14.90 19.11
N VAL A 338 -13.30 -14.36 18.34
CA VAL A 338 -13.44 -12.91 18.16
C VAL A 338 -13.80 -12.23 19.49
N ARG A 339 -14.69 -12.80 20.30
CA ARG A 339 -14.97 -12.27 21.64
C ARG A 339 -13.74 -12.33 22.56
N GLN A 340 -12.98 -13.42 22.53
CA GLN A 340 -11.73 -13.52 23.28
C GLN A 340 -10.71 -12.48 22.83
N LEU A 341 -10.59 -12.21 21.52
CA LEU A 341 -9.75 -11.13 20.98
C LEU A 341 -10.20 -9.76 21.46
N HIS A 342 -11.51 -9.48 21.50
CA HIS A 342 -12.01 -8.22 22.05
C HIS A 342 -11.71 -8.07 23.54
N THR A 343 -11.86 -9.13 24.34
CA THR A 343 -11.45 -9.13 25.76
C THR A 343 -9.95 -8.90 25.91
N VAL A 344 -9.14 -9.46 25.01
CA VAL A 344 -7.68 -9.24 24.97
C VAL A 344 -7.32 -7.82 24.57
N LEU A 345 -8.09 -7.18 23.67
CA LEU A 345 -7.83 -5.82 23.20
C LEU A 345 -8.35 -4.73 24.13
N GLN A 346 -9.40 -5.01 24.89
CA GLN A 346 -10.07 -4.03 25.74
C GLN A 346 -9.10 -3.26 26.67
N PRO A 347 -8.08 -3.89 27.30
CA PRO A 347 -7.09 -3.16 28.11
C PRO A 347 -6.21 -2.20 27.29
N PHE A 348 -5.95 -2.52 26.02
CA PHE A 348 -5.06 -1.76 25.12
C PHE A 348 -5.78 -0.71 24.29
N LEU A 349 -7.11 -0.71 24.28
CA LEU A 349 -7.91 0.15 23.42
C LEU A 349 -8.91 0.95 24.24
N LEU A 350 -8.75 2.27 24.23
CA LEU A 350 -9.74 3.19 24.78
C LEU A 350 -10.57 3.78 23.66
N ARG A 351 -11.88 3.51 23.66
CA ARG A 351 -12.85 4.10 22.73
C ARG A 351 -14.08 4.57 23.48
N ARG A 352 -14.45 5.84 23.27
CA ARG A 352 -15.68 6.45 23.79
C ARG A 352 -16.41 7.20 22.68
N LEU A 353 -17.74 7.24 22.77
CA LEU A 353 -18.60 7.96 21.83
C LEU A 353 -18.86 9.40 22.31
N LYS A 354 -19.05 10.35 21.38
CA LYS A 354 -19.38 11.75 21.71
C LYS A 354 -20.62 11.86 22.60
N ASN A 355 -21.66 11.10 22.26
CA ASN A 355 -22.95 11.12 22.95
C ASN A 355 -22.85 10.62 24.41
N GLU A 356 -21.88 9.75 24.71
CA GLU A 356 -21.68 9.20 26.07
C GLU A 356 -20.98 10.21 26.99
N VAL A 357 -20.19 11.11 26.40
CA VAL A 357 -19.15 11.83 27.13
C VAL A 357 -19.40 13.34 27.19
N GLU A 358 -20.02 13.92 26.17
CA GLU A 358 -20.17 15.36 26.04
C GLU A 358 -21.64 15.74 25.82
N THR A 359 -22.35 16.00 26.92
CA THR A 359 -23.75 16.49 26.89
C THR A 359 -23.87 17.94 26.41
N SER A 360 -22.77 18.70 26.40
CA SER A 360 -22.77 20.12 25.98
C SER A 360 -22.77 20.31 24.46
N LEU A 361 -22.34 19.30 23.70
CA LEU A 361 -22.31 19.36 22.24
C LEU A 361 -23.66 18.88 21.69
N LEU A 362 -24.38 19.74 20.96
CA LEU A 362 -25.64 19.37 20.35
C LEU A 362 -25.44 18.26 19.28
N PRO A 363 -26.34 17.27 19.19
CA PRO A 363 -26.22 16.18 18.22
C PRO A 363 -26.42 16.71 16.80
N LYS A 364 -25.58 16.33 15.84
CA LYS A 364 -25.73 16.75 14.43
C LYS A 364 -27.05 16.24 13.82
N LYS A 365 -27.68 17.04 12.96
CA LYS A 365 -28.87 16.65 12.17
C LYS A 365 -28.44 16.40 10.72
N GLU A 366 -28.56 15.16 10.24
CA GLU A 366 -28.27 14.78 8.84
C GLU A 366 -29.58 14.62 8.05
N LEU A 367 -29.66 15.28 6.89
CA LEU A 367 -30.78 15.22 5.96
C LEU A 367 -30.27 14.87 4.55
N ASN A 368 -30.83 13.83 3.94
CA ASN A 368 -30.55 13.47 2.56
C ASN A 368 -31.55 14.18 1.64
N LEU A 369 -31.09 15.16 0.88
CA LEU A 369 -31.90 15.90 -0.09
C LEU A 369 -31.95 15.15 -1.41
N TYR A 370 -33.12 14.59 -1.74
CA TYR A 370 -33.34 13.88 -2.98
C TYR A 370 -33.76 14.85 -4.08
N ILE A 371 -32.91 15.00 -5.10
CA ILE A 371 -33.03 16.04 -6.13
C ILE A 371 -33.18 15.39 -7.50
N GLY A 372 -34.17 15.80 -8.29
CA GLY A 372 -34.34 15.33 -9.67
C GLY A 372 -33.25 15.85 -10.62
N MET A 373 -33.17 15.32 -11.84
CA MET A 373 -32.20 15.80 -12.85
C MET A 373 -32.75 16.96 -13.69
N SER A 374 -31.88 17.89 -14.10
CA SER A 374 -32.22 18.94 -15.08
C SER A 374 -32.46 18.37 -16.48
N THR A 375 -33.06 19.14 -17.38
CA THR A 375 -33.30 18.74 -18.79
C THR A 375 -31.99 18.43 -19.51
N MET A 376 -30.97 19.26 -19.29
CA MET A 376 -29.63 19.06 -19.85
C MET A 376 -28.96 17.81 -19.26
N GLN A 377 -29.06 17.59 -17.95
CA GLN A 377 -28.53 16.40 -17.29
C GLN A 377 -29.19 15.12 -17.84
N LYS A 378 -30.51 15.09 -18.02
CA LYS A 378 -31.21 13.93 -18.61
C LYS A 378 -30.69 13.60 -20.01
N LYS A 379 -30.48 14.62 -20.85
CA LYS A 379 -29.94 14.44 -22.20
C LYS A 379 -28.54 13.82 -22.17
N TRP A 380 -27.63 14.36 -21.35
CA TRP A 380 -26.27 13.83 -21.21
C TRP A 380 -26.26 12.42 -20.60
N TYR A 381 -27.07 12.17 -19.58
CA TYR A 381 -27.20 10.87 -18.93
C TYR A 381 -27.66 9.80 -19.93
N LYS A 382 -28.65 10.12 -20.76
CA LYS A 382 -29.13 9.26 -21.85
C LYS A 382 -28.04 9.00 -22.89
N GLN A 383 -27.35 10.04 -23.35
CA GLN A 383 -26.24 9.89 -24.32
C GLN A 383 -25.10 9.01 -23.80
N ILE A 384 -24.78 9.10 -22.51
CA ILE A 384 -23.75 8.26 -21.88
C ILE A 384 -24.18 6.79 -21.88
N LEU A 385 -25.45 6.52 -21.54
CA LEU A 385 -25.99 5.15 -21.54
C LEU A 385 -26.11 4.57 -22.96
N GLU A 386 -26.53 5.39 -23.95
CA GLU A 386 -26.68 4.97 -25.34
C GLU A 386 -25.34 4.62 -26.00
N LYS A 387 -24.29 5.39 -25.71
CA LYS A 387 -22.94 5.16 -26.27
C LYS A 387 -22.37 3.80 -25.88
N ASP A 388 -22.71 3.30 -24.70
CA ASP A 388 -22.25 2.02 -24.16
C ASP A 388 -23.43 1.06 -23.90
N ILE A 389 -24.48 1.09 -24.73
CA ILE A 389 -25.71 0.32 -24.52
C ILE A 389 -25.49 -1.19 -24.44
N ASP A 390 -24.52 -1.73 -25.20
CA ASP A 390 -24.12 -3.14 -25.12
C ASP A 390 -23.60 -3.52 -23.73
N ALA A 391 -22.95 -2.58 -23.05
CA ALA A 391 -22.44 -2.75 -21.70
C ALA A 391 -23.55 -2.70 -20.65
N VAL A 392 -24.49 -1.76 -20.84
CA VAL A 392 -25.62 -1.53 -19.94
C VAL A 392 -26.60 -2.71 -19.98
N ASN A 393 -26.82 -3.29 -21.15
CA ASN A 393 -27.73 -4.42 -21.36
C ASN A 393 -27.13 -5.77 -20.95
N GLY A 394 -25.82 -5.85 -20.69
CA GLY A 394 -25.14 -7.10 -20.35
C GLY A 394 -25.21 -8.16 -21.47
N SER A 395 -25.42 -7.75 -22.73
CA SER A 395 -25.66 -8.64 -23.87
C SER A 395 -24.42 -9.47 -24.26
N ASN A 396 -23.23 -8.99 -23.92
CA ASN A 396 -21.98 -9.73 -24.07
C ASN A 396 -21.62 -10.45 -22.77
N GLY A 397 -22.25 -11.59 -22.53
CA GLY A 397 -21.86 -12.52 -21.47
C GLY A 397 -20.35 -12.78 -21.51
N VAL A 398 -19.67 -12.49 -20.40
CA VAL A 398 -18.30 -12.93 -20.05
C VAL A 398 -17.11 -12.09 -20.57
N LYS A 399 -17.25 -11.14 -21.51
CA LYS A 399 -16.09 -10.36 -22.03
C LYS A 399 -16.05 -8.85 -21.73
N GLU A 400 -16.86 -8.35 -20.81
CA GLU A 400 -16.77 -6.93 -20.46
C GLU A 400 -15.70 -6.62 -19.40
N SER A 401 -14.85 -5.64 -19.70
CA SER A 401 -13.79 -5.20 -18.80
C SER A 401 -14.38 -4.36 -17.66
N LYS A 402 -13.99 -4.69 -16.41
CA LYS A 402 -14.37 -3.93 -15.20
C LYS A 402 -14.02 -2.44 -15.33
N THR A 403 -12.94 -2.12 -16.04
CA THR A 403 -12.50 -0.75 -16.34
C THR A 403 -13.52 0.02 -17.18
N ARG A 404 -14.19 -0.60 -18.16
CA ARG A 404 -15.24 0.06 -18.95
C ARG A 404 -16.46 0.41 -18.09
N LEU A 405 -16.93 -0.53 -17.26
CA LEU A 405 -18.05 -0.26 -16.32
C LEU A 405 -17.70 0.84 -15.31
N LEU A 406 -16.47 0.84 -14.79
CA LEU A 406 -15.99 1.91 -13.90
C LEU A 406 -15.93 3.27 -14.60
N ASN A 407 -15.59 3.31 -15.89
CA ASN A 407 -15.62 4.55 -16.67
C ASN A 407 -17.06 5.06 -16.86
N ILE A 408 -18.00 4.18 -17.22
CA ILE A 408 -19.43 4.55 -17.35
C ILE A 408 -19.94 5.11 -16.02
N MET A 409 -19.71 4.38 -14.93
CA MET A 409 -20.01 4.80 -13.57
C MET A 409 -19.46 6.21 -13.26
N MET A 410 -18.19 6.47 -13.60
CA MET A 410 -17.56 7.77 -13.39
C MET A 410 -18.23 8.89 -14.21
N GLN A 411 -18.59 8.64 -15.48
CA GLN A 411 -19.27 9.64 -16.30
C GLN A 411 -20.69 9.92 -15.79
N LEU A 412 -21.44 8.89 -15.39
CA LEU A 412 -22.78 9.08 -14.79
C LEU A 412 -22.70 9.93 -13.52
N ARG A 413 -21.68 9.72 -12.67
CA ARG A 413 -21.44 10.57 -11.49
C ARG A 413 -21.14 12.02 -11.87
N LYS A 414 -20.31 12.27 -12.88
CA LYS A 414 -20.07 13.63 -13.38
C LYS A 414 -21.36 14.30 -13.84
N CYS A 415 -22.20 13.57 -14.57
CA CYS A 415 -23.49 14.06 -15.03
C CYS A 415 -24.45 14.41 -13.88
N CYS A 416 -24.49 13.59 -12.81
CA CYS A 416 -25.29 13.88 -11.61
C CYS A 416 -24.82 15.14 -10.87
N ASN A 417 -23.52 15.44 -10.90
CA ASN A 417 -22.94 16.63 -10.30
C ASN A 417 -23.20 17.89 -11.13
N HIS A 418 -22.64 17.96 -12.34
CA HIS A 418 -22.77 19.13 -13.22
C HIS A 418 -22.51 18.80 -14.69
N PRO A 419 -23.37 19.21 -15.65
CA PRO A 419 -23.16 18.97 -17.08
C PRO A 419 -21.86 19.58 -17.64
N TYR A 420 -21.43 20.74 -17.15
CA TYR A 420 -20.22 21.43 -17.66
C TYR A 420 -18.89 20.72 -17.34
N LEU A 421 -18.94 19.58 -16.65
CA LEU A 421 -17.78 18.69 -16.57
C LEU A 421 -17.48 17.98 -17.90
N PHE A 422 -18.41 18.01 -18.86
CA PHE A 422 -18.24 17.50 -20.21
C PHE A 422 -17.89 18.62 -21.18
N ASP A 423 -16.84 18.40 -21.97
CA ASP A 423 -16.42 19.35 -22.99
C ASP A 423 -17.52 19.48 -24.07
N GLY A 424 -17.90 20.72 -24.40
CA GLY A 424 -19.00 21.02 -25.34
C GLY A 424 -20.40 20.99 -24.72
N ALA A 425 -20.52 20.79 -23.40
CA ALA A 425 -21.77 21.00 -22.68
C ALA A 425 -22.07 22.49 -22.45
N GLU A 426 -21.05 23.26 -22.11
CA GLU A 426 -21.19 24.69 -21.86
C GLU A 426 -21.44 25.48 -23.16
N PRO A 427 -22.43 26.37 -23.21
CA PRO A 427 -22.69 27.20 -24.39
C PRO A 427 -21.53 28.19 -24.59
N GLY A 428 -20.96 28.25 -25.79
CA GLY A 428 -19.86 29.16 -26.13
C GLY A 428 -18.97 28.63 -27.26
N PRO A 429 -17.91 29.37 -27.66
CA PRO A 429 -17.38 30.60 -27.04
C PRO A 429 -18.17 31.90 -27.31
N PRO A 430 -18.14 32.92 -26.42
CA PRO A 430 -17.44 32.93 -25.13
C PRO A 430 -18.20 32.16 -24.04
N TYR A 431 -17.46 31.51 -23.14
CA TYR A 431 -18.02 30.89 -21.94
C TYR A 431 -18.33 32.00 -20.92
N THR A 432 -19.58 32.11 -20.47
CA THR A 432 -20.04 33.17 -19.56
C THR A 432 -20.53 32.59 -18.25
N THR A 433 -20.29 33.29 -17.14
CA THR A 433 -20.80 32.90 -15.82
C THR A 433 -22.17 33.52 -15.59
N ASP A 434 -23.19 33.05 -16.32
CA ASP A 434 -24.57 33.53 -16.22
C ASP A 434 -25.45 32.59 -15.37
N GLU A 435 -26.74 32.93 -15.20
CA GLU A 435 -27.75 32.09 -14.53
C GLU A 435 -27.86 30.66 -15.12
N HIS A 436 -27.31 30.42 -16.32
CA HIS A 436 -27.18 29.09 -16.91
C HIS A 436 -26.31 28.12 -16.14
N LEU A 437 -25.37 28.62 -15.35
CA LEU A 437 -24.61 27.79 -14.44
C LEU A 437 -25.52 27.13 -13.39
N ILE A 438 -26.57 27.84 -12.98
CA ILE A 438 -27.49 27.42 -11.93
C ILE A 438 -28.62 26.56 -12.51
N TYR A 439 -29.27 27.00 -13.60
CA TYR A 439 -30.43 26.26 -14.13
C TYR A 439 -30.05 24.92 -14.78
N ASN A 440 -28.82 24.77 -15.27
CA ASN A 440 -28.37 23.53 -15.93
C ASN A 440 -28.01 22.40 -14.95
N SER A 441 -27.76 22.68 -13.67
CA SER A 441 -27.55 21.66 -12.64
C SER A 441 -28.61 21.72 -11.56
N ALA A 442 -29.32 20.60 -11.37
CA ALA A 442 -30.35 20.53 -10.35
C ALA A 442 -29.79 20.68 -8.92
N LYS A 443 -28.58 20.18 -8.66
CA LYS A 443 -27.91 20.34 -7.36
C LYS A 443 -27.56 21.79 -7.09
N VAL A 444 -27.02 22.51 -8.09
CA VAL A 444 -26.68 23.95 -7.95
C VAL A 444 -27.95 24.77 -7.72
N LYS A 445 -29.05 24.45 -8.42
CA LYS A 445 -30.35 25.13 -8.23
C LYS A 445 -30.87 25.01 -6.79
N VAL A 446 -30.77 23.83 -6.18
CA VAL A 446 -31.15 23.61 -4.76
C VAL A 446 -30.16 24.30 -3.83
N LEU A 447 -28.85 24.21 -4.13
CA LEU A 447 -27.80 24.84 -3.36
C LEU A 447 -27.94 26.37 -3.33
N ASP A 448 -28.30 27.02 -4.43
CA ASP A 448 -28.50 28.48 -4.50
C ASP A 448 -29.59 28.96 -3.54
N LYS A 449 -30.72 28.24 -3.49
CA LYS A 449 -31.79 28.52 -2.52
C LYS A 449 -31.37 28.25 -1.08
N LEU A 450 -30.67 27.13 -0.85
CA LEU A 450 -30.19 26.74 0.47
C LEU A 450 -29.20 27.77 1.02
N LEU A 451 -28.25 28.22 0.21
CA LEU A 451 -27.25 29.21 0.59
C LEU A 451 -27.86 30.58 0.87
N LYS A 452 -28.87 31.02 0.10
CA LYS A 452 -29.61 32.26 0.38
C LYS A 452 -30.28 32.23 1.76
N LYS A 453 -31.01 31.16 2.07
CA LYS A 453 -31.66 30.94 3.37
C LYS A 453 -30.64 31.00 4.53
N TYR A 454 -29.51 30.30 4.40
CA TYR A 454 -28.50 30.28 5.47
C TYR A 454 -27.65 31.54 5.57
N LYS A 455 -27.53 32.32 4.49
CA LYS A 455 -26.91 33.65 4.54
C LYS A 455 -27.77 34.62 5.34
N GLU A 456 -29.09 34.57 5.17
CA GLU A 456 -30.06 35.35 5.96
C GLU A 456 -30.07 34.94 7.44
N GLU A 457 -29.94 33.64 7.74
CA GLU A 457 -29.81 33.12 9.11
C GLU A 457 -28.44 33.44 9.78
N GLY A 458 -27.46 33.96 9.02
CA GLY A 458 -26.11 34.22 9.53
C GLY A 458 -25.33 32.95 9.89
N SER A 459 -25.58 31.86 9.17
CA SER A 459 -24.82 30.61 9.24
C SER A 459 -23.58 30.67 8.34
N ARG A 460 -22.64 29.74 8.56
CA ARG A 460 -21.44 29.56 7.73
C ARG A 460 -21.42 28.15 7.18
N VAL A 461 -21.09 28.01 5.89
CA VAL A 461 -21.34 26.78 5.13
C VAL A 461 -20.05 26.16 4.62
N LEU A 462 -19.83 24.89 4.94
CA LEU A 462 -18.78 24.06 4.33
C LEU A 462 -19.37 23.26 3.16
N ILE A 463 -18.76 23.32 1.99
CA ILE A 463 -19.18 22.53 0.82
C ILE A 463 -18.08 21.53 0.51
N PHE A 464 -18.40 20.24 0.63
CA PHE A 464 -17.50 19.15 0.27
C PHE A 464 -17.87 18.58 -1.09
N SER A 465 -16.87 18.36 -1.94
CA SER A 465 -17.01 17.57 -3.16
C SER A 465 -15.84 16.62 -3.39
N GLN A 466 -16.09 15.51 -4.08
CA GLN A 466 -15.05 14.57 -4.50
C GLN A 466 -14.23 15.07 -5.69
N MET A 467 -14.83 15.88 -6.56
CA MET A 467 -14.21 16.32 -7.82
C MET A 467 -13.69 17.76 -7.69
N SER A 468 -12.40 18.00 -7.88
CA SER A 468 -11.83 19.35 -7.88
C SER A 468 -12.45 20.24 -8.97
N ARG A 469 -12.74 19.69 -10.15
CA ARG A 469 -13.42 20.41 -11.24
C ARG A 469 -14.83 20.90 -10.89
N VAL A 470 -15.50 20.25 -9.94
CA VAL A 470 -16.78 20.77 -9.43
C VAL A 470 -16.52 21.97 -8.53
N LEU A 471 -15.43 21.99 -7.76
CA LEU A 471 -15.04 23.16 -6.98
C LEU A 471 -14.68 24.35 -7.86
N ASP A 472 -14.06 24.13 -9.03
CA ASP A 472 -13.82 25.19 -10.02
C ASP A 472 -15.17 25.85 -10.43
N ILE A 473 -16.18 25.04 -10.76
CA ILE A 473 -17.53 25.52 -11.09
C ILE A 473 -18.19 26.24 -9.89
N MET A 474 -17.97 25.75 -8.66
CA MET A 474 -18.49 26.39 -7.46
C MET A 474 -17.79 27.71 -7.16
N GLU A 475 -16.53 27.86 -7.55
CA GLU A 475 -15.75 29.08 -7.43
C GLU A 475 -16.33 30.18 -8.31
N ASP A 476 -16.59 29.85 -9.58
CA ASP A 476 -17.27 30.74 -10.53
C ASP A 476 -18.68 31.12 -10.05
N TYR A 477 -19.42 30.15 -9.50
CA TYR A 477 -20.74 30.40 -8.91
C TYR A 477 -20.67 31.32 -7.67
N CYS A 478 -19.70 31.11 -6.78
CA CYS A 478 -19.52 31.97 -5.61
C CYS A 478 -19.11 33.38 -6.03
N PHE A 479 -18.28 33.52 -7.08
CA PHE A 479 -17.95 34.81 -7.67
C PHE A 479 -19.19 35.50 -8.26
N PHE A 480 -19.99 34.77 -9.04
CA PHE A 480 -21.24 35.27 -9.63
C PHE A 480 -22.27 35.74 -8.58
N ARG A 481 -22.38 35.05 -7.45
CA ARG A 481 -23.27 35.43 -6.33
C ARG A 481 -22.62 36.35 -5.29
N GLU A 482 -21.40 36.81 -5.53
CA GLU A 482 -20.61 37.65 -4.63
C GLU A 482 -20.48 37.08 -3.20
N TYR A 483 -20.34 35.76 -3.09
CA TYR A 483 -20.05 35.09 -1.82
C TYR A 483 -18.55 35.08 -1.56
N GLN A 484 -18.15 35.54 -0.38
CA GLN A 484 -16.76 35.41 0.05
C GLN A 484 -16.49 33.97 0.45
N TYR A 485 -15.46 33.38 -0.15
CA TYR A 485 -15.10 31.99 0.08
C TYR A 485 -13.61 31.77 0.34
N CYS A 486 -13.30 30.58 0.87
CA CYS A 486 -11.97 29.98 0.90
C CYS A 486 -12.02 28.63 0.18
N ARG A 487 -10.90 28.20 -0.44
CA ARG A 487 -10.81 26.92 -1.16
C ARG A 487 -9.60 26.12 -0.70
N ILE A 488 -9.80 24.85 -0.35
CA ILE A 488 -8.72 23.89 -0.11
C ILE A 488 -8.96 22.61 -0.92
N ASP A 489 -7.98 22.27 -1.75
CA ASP A 489 -7.95 21.02 -2.49
C ASP A 489 -6.62 20.27 -2.32
N GLY A 490 -6.42 19.22 -3.13
CA GLY A 490 -5.22 18.40 -3.08
C GLY A 490 -3.96 19.08 -3.64
N SER A 491 -4.11 20.21 -4.33
CA SER A 491 -3.03 20.94 -5.00
C SER A 491 -2.59 22.20 -4.27
N THR A 492 -3.41 22.75 -3.37
CA THR A 492 -3.06 23.93 -2.56
C THR A 492 -1.78 23.72 -1.76
N ALA A 493 -0.89 24.72 -1.78
CA ALA A 493 0.32 24.74 -0.97
C ALA A 493 0.00 24.66 0.53
N HIS A 494 0.99 24.23 1.32
CA HIS A 494 0.79 24.02 2.75
C HIS A 494 0.56 25.34 3.50
N GLU A 495 1.26 26.41 3.10
CA GLU A 495 1.18 27.74 3.71
C GLU A 495 -0.18 28.38 3.44
N ASP A 496 -0.60 28.46 2.17
CA ASP A 496 -1.91 28.97 1.76
C ASP A 496 -3.07 28.25 2.45
N ARG A 497 -2.92 26.93 2.68
CA ARG A 497 -3.93 26.15 3.40
C ARG A 497 -4.12 26.64 4.83
N ILE A 498 -3.01 26.97 5.50
CA ILE A 498 -3.04 27.43 6.89
C ILE A 498 -3.67 28.82 6.94
N GLU A 499 -3.26 29.71 6.04
CA GLU A 499 -3.81 31.06 5.93
C GLU A 499 -5.32 31.00 5.68
N ALA A 500 -5.79 30.19 4.74
CA ALA A 500 -7.21 30.02 4.44
C ALA A 500 -8.03 29.48 5.63
N ILE A 501 -7.44 28.56 6.42
CA ILE A 501 -8.08 28.03 7.64
C ILE A 501 -8.18 29.12 8.72
N ASP A 502 -7.10 29.88 8.92
CA ASP A 502 -7.04 30.93 9.93
C ASP A 502 -7.96 32.10 9.55
N GLU A 503 -8.00 32.49 8.28
CA GLU A 503 -8.87 33.55 7.75
C GLU A 503 -10.35 33.19 7.91
N TYR A 504 -10.71 31.92 7.69
CA TYR A 504 -12.08 31.44 7.91
C TYR A 504 -12.46 31.34 9.39
N ASN A 505 -11.51 30.91 10.24
CA ASN A 505 -11.71 30.77 11.68
C ASN A 505 -11.58 32.08 12.46
N ALA A 506 -11.09 33.15 11.83
CA ALA A 506 -10.93 34.45 12.46
C ALA A 506 -12.26 34.94 13.07
N PRO A 507 -12.21 35.59 14.25
CA PRO A 507 -13.39 36.25 14.80
C PRO A 507 -13.89 37.28 13.79
N ASP A 508 -15.20 37.32 13.56
CA ASP A 508 -15.87 38.22 12.62
C ASP A 508 -15.41 38.09 11.15
N SER A 509 -14.86 36.93 10.77
CA SER A 509 -14.58 36.63 9.37
C SER A 509 -15.83 36.76 8.49
N LYS A 510 -15.69 37.48 7.38
CA LYS A 510 -16.76 37.69 6.38
C LYS A 510 -16.88 36.52 5.39
N LYS A 511 -15.97 35.54 5.47
CA LYS A 511 -16.00 34.33 4.63
C LYS A 511 -17.24 33.50 4.99
N PHE A 512 -18.13 33.35 4.03
CA PHE A 512 -19.41 32.65 4.19
C PHE A 512 -19.31 31.18 3.78
N VAL A 513 -18.59 30.89 2.69
CA VAL A 513 -18.46 29.54 2.13
C VAL A 513 -17.02 29.04 2.26
N PHE A 514 -16.84 27.77 2.63
CA PHE A 514 -15.55 27.09 2.50
C PHE A 514 -15.69 25.89 1.55
N LEU A 515 -15.01 25.95 0.42
CA LEU A 515 -14.93 24.89 -0.58
C LEU A 515 -13.81 23.90 -0.23
N LEU A 516 -14.16 22.63 -0.03
CA LEU A 516 -13.24 21.59 0.40
C LEU A 516 -13.39 20.36 -0.50
N THR A 517 -12.28 19.76 -0.91
CA THR A 517 -12.37 18.37 -1.41
C THR A 517 -12.55 17.41 -0.23
N THR A 518 -13.37 16.37 -0.37
CA THR A 518 -13.61 15.41 0.73
C THR A 518 -12.32 14.80 1.27
N ARG A 519 -11.37 14.51 0.37
CA ARG A 519 -10.05 13.98 0.76
C ARG A 519 -9.17 15.00 1.44
N ALA A 520 -9.05 16.24 0.93
CA ALA A 520 -8.18 17.24 1.56
C ALA A 520 -8.77 17.77 2.87
N GLY A 521 -10.10 17.95 2.92
CA GLY A 521 -10.84 18.36 4.10
C GLY A 521 -10.94 17.26 5.17
N GLY A 522 -10.85 15.99 4.79
CA GLY A 522 -10.77 14.86 5.72
C GLY A 522 -9.47 14.80 6.52
N LEU A 523 -8.42 15.52 6.14
CA LEU A 523 -7.08 15.38 6.73
C LEU A 523 -6.89 16.08 8.09
N GLY A 524 -7.88 16.08 8.98
CA GLY A 524 -7.65 16.45 10.38
C GLY A 524 -7.75 17.95 10.72
N ILE A 525 -8.20 18.82 9.80
CA ILE A 525 -8.38 20.26 10.04
C ILE A 525 -9.51 20.57 11.04
N ASN A 526 -9.56 21.80 11.58
CA ASN A 526 -10.58 22.23 12.54
C ASN A 526 -11.37 23.45 12.00
N LEU A 527 -12.69 23.31 11.85
CA LEU A 527 -13.58 24.32 11.27
C LEU A 527 -14.85 24.50 12.13
N THR A 528 -14.67 24.66 13.45
CA THR A 528 -15.77 24.82 14.43
C THR A 528 -16.59 26.09 14.26
N THR A 529 -16.11 27.01 13.44
CA THR A 529 -16.76 28.26 13.08
C THR A 529 -17.96 28.08 12.13
N ALA A 530 -17.99 26.98 11.38
CA ALA A 530 -19.07 26.63 10.47
C ALA A 530 -20.11 25.73 11.14
N ASP A 531 -21.39 25.97 10.89
CA ASP A 531 -22.53 25.24 11.46
C ASP A 531 -23.33 24.46 10.41
N VAL A 532 -23.17 24.75 9.13
CA VAL A 532 -23.82 24.01 8.05
C VAL A 532 -22.78 23.29 7.21
N VAL A 533 -23.01 22.00 6.94
CA VAL A 533 -22.17 21.17 6.07
C VAL A 533 -23.01 20.66 4.91
N VAL A 534 -22.57 20.91 3.69
CA VAL A 534 -23.18 20.39 2.47
C VAL A 534 -22.24 19.40 1.82
N LEU A 535 -22.70 18.16 1.66
CA LEU A 535 -22.02 17.15 0.85
C LEU A 535 -22.62 17.19 -0.55
N PHE A 536 -21.89 17.75 -1.51
CA PHE A 536 -22.34 17.88 -2.89
C PHE A 536 -22.45 16.51 -3.59
N ASP A 537 -21.52 15.62 -3.28
CA ASP A 537 -21.51 14.22 -3.67
C ASP A 537 -20.90 13.32 -2.58
N SER A 538 -21.37 12.08 -2.51
CA SER A 538 -20.98 11.13 -1.43
C SER A 538 -19.75 10.31 -1.81
N ASP A 539 -18.88 9.97 -0.86
CA ASP A 539 -17.79 9.00 -1.12
C ASP A 539 -18.34 7.56 -1.20
N TRP A 540 -17.59 6.67 -1.84
CA TRP A 540 -17.82 5.22 -1.76
C TRP A 540 -17.54 4.65 -0.37
N ASN A 541 -16.72 5.36 0.41
CA ASN A 541 -16.43 5.05 1.80
C ASN A 541 -17.22 5.99 2.74
N PRO A 542 -18.26 5.52 3.46
CA PRO A 542 -19.07 6.36 4.34
C PRO A 542 -18.25 7.04 5.45
N GLN A 543 -17.13 6.43 5.87
CA GLN A 543 -16.30 7.00 6.92
C GLN A 543 -15.58 8.29 6.49
N ALA A 544 -15.29 8.45 5.20
CA ALA A 544 -14.70 9.68 4.68
C ALA A 544 -15.67 10.87 4.82
N ASP A 545 -16.95 10.64 4.53
CA ASP A 545 -18.00 11.66 4.69
C ASP A 545 -18.24 11.97 6.17
N LEU A 546 -18.25 10.95 7.05
CA LEU A 546 -18.37 11.15 8.50
C LEU A 546 -17.21 12.01 9.05
N GLN A 547 -15.99 11.73 8.59
CA GLN A 547 -14.79 12.49 8.94
C GLN A 547 -14.86 13.94 8.46
N ALA A 548 -15.48 14.19 7.29
CA ALA A 548 -15.72 15.52 6.76
C ALA A 548 -16.76 16.29 7.58
N MET A 549 -17.88 15.66 7.96
CA MET A 549 -18.89 16.28 8.83
C MET A 549 -18.31 16.67 10.20
N ASP A 550 -17.51 15.79 10.77
CA ASP A 550 -16.86 15.99 12.08
C ASP A 550 -15.76 17.07 12.06
N ARG A 551 -15.49 17.71 10.91
CA ARG A 551 -14.68 18.95 10.84
C ARG A 551 -15.37 20.14 11.50
N ALA A 552 -16.70 20.21 11.34
CA ALA A 552 -17.56 21.23 11.93
C ALA A 552 -18.23 20.71 13.22
N HIS A 553 -18.65 19.43 13.25
CA HIS A 553 -19.22 18.78 14.44
C HIS A 553 -18.13 18.31 15.40
N ARG A 554 -17.51 19.28 16.07
CA ARG A 554 -16.39 19.08 17.00
C ARG A 554 -16.53 19.97 18.23
N ILE A 555 -15.85 19.59 19.32
CA ILE A 555 -15.75 20.41 20.53
C ILE A 555 -15.24 21.81 20.18
N GLY A 556 -15.99 22.82 20.63
CA GLY A 556 -15.80 24.23 20.26
C GLY A 556 -16.96 24.78 19.43
N GLN A 557 -17.74 23.90 18.79
CA GLN A 557 -18.99 24.28 18.14
C GLN A 557 -20.06 24.64 19.19
N LYS A 558 -20.73 25.78 18.98
CA LYS A 558 -21.81 26.28 19.85
C LYS A 558 -23.18 26.22 19.17
N LYS A 559 -23.22 26.20 17.84
CA LYS A 559 -24.45 26.11 17.03
C LYS A 559 -24.78 24.66 16.70
N GLN A 560 -26.05 24.41 16.43
CA GLN A 560 -26.54 23.11 15.96
C GLN A 560 -25.98 22.83 14.57
N VAL A 561 -25.17 21.76 14.42
CA VAL A 561 -24.65 21.37 13.10
C VAL A 561 -25.76 20.74 12.26
N LYS A 562 -26.00 21.30 11.07
CA LYS A 562 -26.94 20.79 10.07
C LYS A 562 -26.14 20.25 8.88
N VAL A 563 -26.34 18.98 8.53
CA VAL A 563 -25.66 18.31 7.41
C VAL A 563 -26.67 18.03 6.31
N PHE A 564 -26.42 18.57 5.12
CA PHE A 564 -27.22 18.35 3.91
C PHE A 564 -26.44 17.50 2.92
N ARG A 565 -26.92 16.29 2.65
CA ARG A 565 -26.35 15.42 1.62
C ARG A 565 -27.19 15.53 0.36
N LEU A 566 -26.61 16.04 -0.72
CA LEU A 566 -27.30 16.13 -2.01
C LEU A 566 -27.22 14.79 -2.74
N VAL A 567 -28.37 14.20 -3.06
CA VAL A 567 -28.50 12.91 -3.73
C VAL A 567 -29.37 13.07 -4.96
N THR A 568 -28.83 12.75 -6.14
CA THR A 568 -29.66 12.74 -7.35
C THR A 568 -30.61 11.53 -7.35
N ASP A 569 -31.92 11.79 -7.31
CA ASP A 569 -33.00 10.80 -7.25
C ASP A 569 -33.04 9.94 -8.53
N ASN A 570 -33.37 8.65 -8.40
CA ASN A 570 -33.40 7.68 -9.51
C ASN A 570 -32.11 7.68 -10.36
N SER A 571 -30.96 7.76 -9.70
CA SER A 571 -29.65 7.73 -10.37
C SER A 571 -28.69 6.74 -9.73
N VAL A 572 -27.49 6.66 -10.29
CA VAL A 572 -26.38 5.90 -9.72
C VAL A 572 -26.03 6.33 -8.28
N GLU A 573 -26.23 7.60 -7.92
CA GLU A 573 -25.85 8.11 -6.59
C GLU A 573 -26.66 7.50 -5.45
N GLU A 574 -27.95 7.23 -5.67
CA GLU A 574 -28.82 6.59 -4.68
C GLU A 574 -28.32 5.18 -4.34
N LYS A 575 -27.85 4.43 -5.34
CA LYS A 575 -27.28 3.09 -5.13
C LYS A 575 -25.92 3.12 -4.45
N ILE A 576 -25.12 4.15 -4.71
CA ILE A 576 -23.85 4.38 -3.98
C ILE A 576 -24.15 4.65 -2.50
N LEU A 577 -25.13 5.50 -2.21
CA LEU A 577 -25.54 5.83 -0.84
C LEU A 577 -26.07 4.61 -0.10
N GLU A 578 -26.96 3.83 -0.71
CA GLU A 578 -27.49 2.59 -0.11
C GLU A 578 -26.36 1.65 0.32
N ARG A 579 -25.36 1.44 -0.56
CA ARG A 579 -24.21 0.60 -0.23
C ARG A 579 -23.30 1.20 0.84
N ALA A 580 -23.13 2.51 0.84
CA ALA A 580 -22.38 3.20 1.88
C ALA A 580 -23.05 3.01 3.25
N THR A 581 -24.38 3.15 3.32
CA THR A 581 -25.17 2.92 4.54
C THR A 581 -25.09 1.46 5.00
N GLN A 582 -25.20 0.49 4.09
CA GLN A 582 -25.03 -0.94 4.40
C GLN A 582 -23.66 -1.22 5.03
N LYS A 583 -22.58 -0.66 4.44
CA LYS A 583 -21.22 -0.81 4.99
C LYS A 583 -21.07 -0.17 6.36
N LEU A 584 -21.63 1.02 6.56
CA LEU A 584 -21.58 1.72 7.85
C LEU A 584 -22.32 0.95 8.94
N ARG A 585 -23.48 0.39 8.61
CA ARG A 585 -24.28 -0.41 9.55
C ARG A 585 -23.59 -1.72 9.90
N LEU A 586 -23.00 -2.40 8.91
CA LEU A 586 -22.19 -3.59 9.16
C LEU A 586 -21.03 -3.27 10.11
N ASP A 587 -20.33 -2.15 9.86
CA ASP A 587 -19.24 -1.68 10.72
C ASP A 587 -19.72 -1.39 12.14
N GLN A 588 -20.84 -0.67 12.30
CA GLN A 588 -21.45 -0.39 13.61
C GLN A 588 -21.85 -1.67 14.36
N LEU A 589 -22.47 -2.64 13.69
CA LEU A 589 -22.90 -3.90 14.29
C LEU A 589 -21.71 -4.77 14.69
N VAL A 590 -20.68 -4.87 13.84
CA VAL A 590 -19.43 -5.59 14.14
C VAL A 590 -18.73 -4.96 15.36
N ILE A 591 -18.71 -3.63 15.43
CA ILE A 591 -18.09 -2.87 16.51
C ILE A 591 -18.89 -2.95 17.83
N GLN A 592 -20.21 -2.80 17.80
CA GLN A 592 -21.06 -2.77 19.00
C GLN A 592 -21.31 -4.15 19.59
N GLN A 593 -21.39 -5.21 18.77
CA GLN A 593 -21.69 -6.55 19.25
C GLN A 593 -20.48 -7.48 19.33
N GLY A 594 -19.31 -7.10 18.79
CA GLY A 594 -18.15 -8.00 18.73
C GLY A 594 -18.48 -9.35 18.07
N ARG A 595 -19.51 -9.39 17.22
CA ARG A 595 -20.06 -10.61 16.60
C ARG A 595 -20.06 -10.48 15.09
N GLY A 596 -19.38 -11.44 14.45
CA GLY A 596 -19.73 -11.99 13.14
C GLY A 596 -19.46 -11.14 11.90
N ALA A 597 -18.23 -11.20 11.37
CA ALA A 597 -17.98 -11.04 9.92
C ALA A 597 -16.60 -11.60 9.50
N ALA A 598 -16.32 -12.88 9.75
CA ALA A 598 -15.04 -13.52 9.35
C ALA A 598 -15.04 -14.12 7.93
N ASN A 599 -16.18 -14.21 7.24
CA ASN A 599 -16.24 -14.93 5.95
C ASN A 599 -16.40 -13.98 4.77
N ASN A 600 -15.30 -13.55 4.16
CA ASN A 600 -15.38 -12.79 2.90
C ASN A 600 -14.14 -12.86 1.99
N LYS A 601 -13.43 -14.00 1.96
CA LYS A 601 -12.27 -14.20 1.05
C LYS A 601 -12.62 -14.82 -0.31
N GLU A 602 -13.74 -15.54 -0.48
CA GLU A 602 -14.01 -16.24 -1.76
C GLU A 602 -15.09 -15.63 -2.67
N VAL A 603 -15.98 -14.74 -2.19
CA VAL A 603 -17.09 -14.19 -3.01
C VAL A 603 -16.72 -12.91 -3.80
N LYS A 604 -15.64 -12.21 -3.42
CA LYS A 604 -15.38 -10.82 -3.87
C LYS A 604 -15.01 -10.60 -5.36
N LYS A 605 -14.61 -11.62 -6.13
CA LYS A 605 -14.13 -11.37 -7.50
C LYS A 605 -15.23 -11.25 -8.55
N ASN A 606 -16.34 -11.98 -8.42
CA ASN A 606 -17.45 -11.93 -9.39
C ASN A 606 -18.55 -10.93 -8.98
N ASP A 607 -18.81 -10.78 -7.67
CA ASP A 607 -19.85 -9.86 -7.14
C ASP A 607 -19.61 -8.39 -7.49
N THR A 608 -18.35 -7.95 -7.64
CA THR A 608 -18.07 -6.54 -7.93
C THR A 608 -18.48 -6.11 -9.34
N LYS A 609 -18.63 -7.01 -10.30
CA LYS A 609 -19.06 -6.66 -11.65
C LYS A 609 -20.58 -6.55 -11.75
N ASP A 610 -21.28 -7.55 -11.24
CA ASP A 610 -22.75 -7.58 -11.21
C ASP A 610 -23.30 -6.44 -10.33
N ALA A 611 -22.58 -6.13 -9.25
CA ALA A 611 -22.80 -4.93 -8.45
C ALA A 611 -22.71 -3.61 -9.24
N LEU A 612 -21.71 -3.46 -10.10
CA LEU A 612 -21.55 -2.24 -10.90
C LEU A 612 -22.62 -2.16 -11.99
N LEU A 613 -22.98 -3.30 -12.58
CA LEU A 613 -24.03 -3.37 -13.59
C LEU A 613 -25.40 -3.00 -13.02
N THR A 614 -25.76 -3.55 -11.86
CA THR A 614 -27.01 -3.23 -11.17
C THR A 614 -27.10 -1.75 -10.77
N MET A 615 -25.98 -1.13 -10.39
CA MET A 615 -25.94 0.32 -10.14
C MET A 615 -26.19 1.15 -11.40
N ILE A 616 -25.61 0.75 -12.54
CA ILE A 616 -25.77 1.48 -13.81
C ILE A 616 -27.19 1.33 -14.36
N GLN A 617 -27.80 0.16 -14.19
CA GLN A 617 -29.18 -0.11 -14.62
C GLN A 617 -30.23 0.60 -13.77
N HIS A 618 -29.91 0.95 -12.52
CA HIS A 618 -30.80 1.70 -11.64
C HIS A 618 -31.11 3.10 -12.21
N GLY A 619 -32.39 3.39 -12.43
CA GLY A 619 -32.86 4.65 -13.02
C GLY A 619 -32.67 4.78 -14.53
N ALA A 620 -31.93 3.88 -15.18
CA ALA A 620 -31.74 3.91 -16.64
C ALA A 620 -33.08 3.77 -17.38
N ALA A 621 -33.95 2.86 -16.94
CA ALA A 621 -35.26 2.63 -17.55
C ALA A 621 -36.17 3.88 -17.49
N ASP A 622 -36.18 4.59 -16.36
CA ASP A 622 -37.01 5.78 -16.18
C ASP A 622 -36.51 6.94 -17.06
N VAL A 623 -35.19 7.07 -17.22
CA VAL A 623 -34.60 8.07 -18.14
C VAL A 623 -34.97 7.77 -19.59
N PHE A 624 -34.97 6.49 -20.02
CA PHE A 624 -35.36 6.10 -21.38
C PHE A 624 -36.86 6.26 -21.65
N ASN A 625 -37.72 5.96 -20.67
CA ASN A 625 -39.18 6.03 -20.78
C ASN A 625 -39.74 7.45 -20.63
N SER A 626 -38.95 8.41 -20.13
CA SER A 626 -39.40 9.80 -19.90
C SER A 626 -39.79 10.60 -21.16
N ASN A 627 -39.71 10.02 -22.36
CA ASN A 627 -40.16 10.63 -23.62
C ASN A 627 -41.60 10.28 -24.02
N SER A 628 -42.30 9.38 -23.31
CA SER A 628 -43.74 9.14 -23.53
C SER A 628 -44.54 9.95 -22.52
N GLU A 629 -45.32 10.94 -22.98
CA GLU A 629 -46.13 11.88 -22.18
C GLU A 629 -47.27 11.23 -21.37
N ALA A 630 -47.23 9.93 -21.08
CA ALA A 630 -48.22 9.28 -20.25
C ALA A 630 -47.57 8.23 -19.33
N SER A 631 -47.69 8.47 -18.01
CA SER A 631 -47.52 7.53 -16.88
C SER A 631 -46.24 7.70 -16.03
N SER A 632 -46.37 8.35 -14.87
CA SER A 632 -46.31 7.63 -13.57
C SER A 632 -46.39 8.60 -12.38
N SER A 633 -47.49 8.47 -11.64
CA SER A 633 -47.86 9.19 -10.42
C SER A 633 -47.17 8.67 -9.15
N LYS A 634 -45.87 8.35 -9.20
CA LYS A 634 -45.12 7.83 -8.02
C LYS A 634 -43.72 8.41 -7.79
N GLY A 635 -43.31 9.45 -8.50
CA GLY A 635 -42.02 10.15 -8.30
C GLY A 635 -42.15 11.50 -7.60
N THR A 636 -41.07 11.95 -6.96
CA THR A 636 -40.86 13.31 -6.44
C THR A 636 -41.27 14.40 -7.45
N PRO A 637 -41.94 15.50 -7.04
CA PRO A 637 -42.36 16.55 -7.98
C PRO A 637 -41.19 16.98 -8.84
N GLN A 638 -41.38 16.91 -10.15
CA GLN A 638 -40.36 17.26 -11.13
C GLN A 638 -40.19 18.78 -11.17
N PRO A 639 -38.96 19.31 -11.29
CA PRO A 639 -38.74 20.75 -11.43
C PRO A 639 -39.23 21.36 -12.76
N ASN A 640 -39.89 20.59 -13.64
CA ASN A 640 -40.36 21.02 -14.97
C ASN A 640 -41.58 20.19 -15.41
N SER A 641 -42.63 20.11 -14.61
CA SER A 641 -43.96 19.82 -15.16
C SER A 641 -44.42 21.05 -15.93
N ALA A 642 -45.00 20.86 -17.13
CA ALA A 642 -45.23 21.87 -18.15
C ALA A 642 -46.27 22.97 -17.79
N GLY A 643 -46.04 23.68 -16.69
CA GLY A 643 -46.85 24.79 -16.18
C GLY A 643 -46.11 25.85 -15.36
N ASP A 644 -44.79 25.72 -15.12
CA ASP A 644 -44.05 26.71 -14.33
C ASP A 644 -43.41 27.78 -15.22
N VAL A 645 -44.16 28.86 -15.41
CA VAL A 645 -43.59 30.20 -15.62
C VAL A 645 -42.92 30.61 -14.31
N ASP A 646 -41.63 30.96 -14.34
CA ASP A 646 -40.83 31.62 -13.28
C ASP A 646 -41.36 31.61 -11.83
N GLY A 647 -40.71 30.79 -10.97
CA GLY A 647 -40.86 30.81 -9.50
C GLY A 647 -41.80 29.71 -9.00
N ASP A 648 -41.45 28.78 -8.12
CA ASP A 648 -40.48 28.80 -7.06
C ASP A 648 -40.29 27.32 -6.66
N LEU A 649 -39.08 26.74 -6.74
CA LEU A 649 -38.84 25.43 -6.11
C LEU A 649 -39.15 25.57 -4.62
N ASP A 650 -40.24 24.98 -4.14
CA ASP A 650 -40.59 25.00 -2.73
C ASP A 650 -39.57 24.18 -1.93
N LEU A 651 -38.58 24.89 -1.38
CA LEU A 651 -37.48 24.30 -0.63
C LEU A 651 -38.01 23.60 0.63
N ASP A 652 -39.06 24.14 1.25
CA ASP A 652 -39.60 23.59 2.49
C ASP A 652 -40.40 22.31 2.21
N ALA A 653 -41.14 22.24 1.09
CA ALA A 653 -41.76 20.99 0.63
C ALA A 653 -40.71 19.93 0.24
N LEU A 654 -39.62 20.33 -0.43
CA LEU A 654 -38.52 19.43 -0.77
C LEU A 654 -37.84 18.88 0.50
N LEU A 655 -37.60 19.75 1.49
CA LEU A 655 -37.00 19.38 2.77
C LEU A 655 -37.90 18.39 3.52
N SER A 656 -39.20 18.67 3.64
CA SER A 656 -40.15 17.78 4.31
C SER A 656 -40.22 16.40 3.64
N LYS A 657 -40.35 16.35 2.31
CA LYS A 657 -40.40 15.08 1.58
C LYS A 657 -39.09 14.28 1.68
N SER A 658 -37.96 15.00 1.66
CA SER A 658 -36.63 14.40 1.82
C SER A 658 -36.42 13.87 3.24
N GLU A 659 -36.94 14.56 4.25
CA GLU A 659 -36.92 14.14 5.65
C GLU A 659 -37.75 12.86 5.84
N ASP A 660 -38.97 12.79 5.30
CA ASP A 660 -39.81 11.60 5.35
C ASP A 660 -39.14 10.39 4.66
N LYS A 661 -38.56 10.59 3.47
CA LYS A 661 -37.82 9.54 2.74
C LYS A 661 -36.58 9.09 3.54
N THR A 662 -35.88 10.02 4.17
CA THR A 662 -34.72 9.72 5.01
C THR A 662 -35.12 8.93 6.26
N GLN A 663 -36.18 9.34 6.96
CA GLN A 663 -36.67 8.67 8.17
C GLN A 663 -37.18 7.25 7.86
N SER A 664 -37.98 7.08 6.82
CA SER A 664 -38.48 5.77 6.39
C SER A 664 -37.36 4.81 5.98
N LEU A 665 -36.33 5.30 5.28
CA LEU A 665 -35.15 4.50 4.97
C LEU A 665 -34.35 4.15 6.22
N ASN A 666 -34.12 5.11 7.12
CA ASN A 666 -33.42 4.85 8.38
C ASN A 666 -34.16 3.81 9.22
N GLN A 667 -35.48 3.91 9.36
CA GLN A 667 -36.31 2.90 10.03
C GLN A 667 -36.24 1.53 9.34
N LYS A 668 -36.30 1.50 8.01
CA LYS A 668 -36.14 0.26 7.23
C LYS A 668 -34.78 -0.36 7.49
N TYR A 669 -33.72 0.43 7.51
CA TYR A 669 -32.39 -0.07 7.81
C TYR A 669 -32.32 -0.53 9.27
N GLU A 670 -32.81 0.26 10.24
CA GLU A 670 -32.88 -0.06 11.67
C GLU A 670 -33.57 -1.38 11.98
N ALA A 671 -34.63 -1.72 11.25
CA ALA A 671 -35.32 -2.99 11.40
C ALA A 671 -34.53 -4.22 10.90
N LEU A 672 -33.52 -4.06 10.04
CA LEU A 672 -32.77 -5.17 9.45
C LEU A 672 -31.68 -5.71 10.40
N GLY A 673 -31.70 -7.03 10.65
CA GLY A 673 -30.67 -7.76 11.39
C GLY A 673 -29.45 -8.14 10.54
N LEU A 674 -28.40 -8.70 11.18
CA LEU A 674 -27.16 -9.13 10.53
C LEU A 674 -27.39 -10.10 9.35
N ASP A 675 -28.30 -11.07 9.53
CA ASP A 675 -28.64 -12.07 8.50
C ASP A 675 -29.40 -11.48 7.31
N ASP A 676 -30.27 -10.48 7.55
CA ASP A 676 -31.06 -9.86 6.49
C ASP A 676 -30.21 -8.90 5.64
N LEU A 677 -29.23 -8.23 6.26
CA LEU A 677 -28.24 -7.42 5.54
C LEU A 677 -27.30 -8.27 4.66
N GLN A 678 -27.02 -9.53 5.03
CA GLN A 678 -26.25 -10.44 4.18
C GLN A 678 -27.08 -10.97 2.99
N LYS A 679 -28.38 -11.24 3.19
CA LYS A 679 -29.31 -11.68 2.12
C LYS A 679 -29.55 -10.61 1.05
N PHE A 680 -29.40 -9.33 1.39
CA PHE A 680 -29.53 -8.21 0.46
C PHE A 680 -28.56 -8.25 -0.74
N ASN A 681 -27.43 -8.98 -0.65
CA ASN A 681 -26.55 -9.19 -1.81
C ASN A 681 -27.09 -10.23 -2.81
N GLN A 682 -28.03 -11.08 -2.40
CA GLN A 682 -28.61 -12.13 -3.23
C GLN A 682 -29.95 -11.71 -3.85
N ASP A 683 -30.68 -10.79 -3.20
CA ASP A 683 -31.99 -10.35 -3.67
C ASP A 683 -31.88 -9.28 -4.76
N SER A 684 -31.98 -9.75 -5.99
CA SER A 684 -32.47 -8.94 -7.11
C SER A 684 -33.86 -8.44 -6.72
N ALA A 685 -34.11 -7.12 -6.76
CA ALA A 685 -35.34 -6.45 -6.35
C ALA A 685 -36.58 -6.78 -7.24
N TYR A 686 -36.96 -8.05 -7.37
CA TYR A 686 -38.03 -8.51 -8.26
C TYR A 686 -39.00 -9.53 -7.66
N GLU A 687 -38.96 -9.77 -6.34
CA GLU A 687 -40.02 -10.53 -5.66
C GLU A 687 -40.98 -9.60 -4.92
N TRP A 688 -42.16 -9.40 -5.50
CA TRP A 688 -43.32 -8.87 -4.81
C TRP A 688 -44.42 -9.93 -4.84
N ASN A 689 -44.83 -10.42 -3.67
CA ASN A 689 -45.89 -11.42 -3.47
C ASN A 689 -45.71 -12.74 -4.25
N GLY A 690 -44.52 -13.35 -4.22
CA GLY A 690 -44.32 -14.74 -4.66
C GLY A 690 -44.56 -15.02 -6.14
N LYS A 691 -44.38 -14.02 -7.02
CA LYS A 691 -44.38 -14.21 -8.47
C LYS A 691 -43.06 -13.74 -9.10
N ASP A 692 -42.33 -14.70 -9.65
CA ASP A 692 -41.14 -14.52 -10.48
C ASP A 692 -41.49 -13.87 -11.84
N PHE A 693 -41.08 -12.62 -12.06
CA PHE A 693 -41.25 -11.93 -13.36
C PHE A 693 -40.12 -12.19 -14.38
N LYS A 694 -39.22 -13.14 -14.11
CA LYS A 694 -38.00 -13.38 -14.91
C LYS A 694 -38.21 -13.82 -16.37
N LYS A 695 -39.42 -14.24 -16.78
CA LYS A 695 -39.61 -14.86 -18.11
C LYS A 695 -40.20 -13.96 -19.20
N THR A 696 -40.70 -12.76 -18.90
CA THR A 696 -41.43 -11.96 -19.91
C THR A 696 -40.76 -10.63 -20.26
N THR A 697 -39.96 -10.03 -19.37
CA THR A 697 -39.38 -8.69 -19.60
C THR A 697 -38.04 -8.68 -20.32
N HIS A 698 -37.26 -9.77 -20.30
CA HIS A 698 -35.91 -9.78 -20.88
C HIS A 698 -35.85 -9.90 -22.42
N LYS A 699 -36.99 -10.08 -23.12
CA LYS A 699 -37.00 -10.25 -24.58
C LYS A 699 -37.68 -9.13 -25.39
N GLU A 700 -38.39 -8.20 -24.77
CA GLU A 700 -39.24 -7.26 -25.52
C GLU A 700 -38.92 -5.76 -25.36
N ILE A 701 -37.89 -5.37 -24.60
CA ILE A 701 -37.76 -3.95 -24.21
C ILE A 701 -37.02 -3.07 -25.25
N ILE A 702 -36.29 -3.62 -26.23
CA ILE A 702 -35.62 -2.78 -27.26
C ILE A 702 -35.64 -3.44 -28.65
N SER A 703 -36.78 -3.38 -29.34
CA SER A 703 -36.96 -3.26 -30.82
C SER A 703 -38.45 -3.40 -31.14
N PRO A 704 -39.09 -2.44 -31.85
CA PRO A 704 -38.89 -2.33 -33.29
C PRO A 704 -39.00 -0.89 -33.81
N SER A 705 -37.89 -0.23 -34.14
CA SER A 705 -37.85 0.90 -35.10
C SER A 705 -36.41 1.39 -35.29
N LEU A 706 -35.59 0.64 -36.04
CA LEU A 706 -34.56 1.23 -36.90
C LEU A 706 -33.94 0.11 -37.76
N MET A 707 -33.91 0.32 -39.08
CA MET A 707 -33.24 -0.56 -40.03
C MET A 707 -31.75 -0.72 -39.65
N ASN A 708 -31.31 -1.95 -39.43
CA ASN A 708 -29.89 -2.28 -39.32
C ASN A 708 -29.22 -2.21 -40.71
N PRO A 709 -28.15 -1.42 -40.93
CA PRO A 709 -27.28 -1.65 -42.07
C PRO A 709 -26.49 -2.95 -41.87
N THR A 710 -26.34 -3.69 -42.96
CA THR A 710 -25.89 -5.09 -43.02
C THR A 710 -24.48 -5.31 -42.44
N LYS A 711 -24.37 -6.17 -41.41
CA LYS A 711 -23.09 -6.71 -40.92
C LYS A 711 -22.80 -8.08 -41.53
N ARG A 712 -21.55 -8.29 -41.92
CA ARG A 712 -20.96 -9.56 -42.38
C ARG A 712 -20.88 -10.53 -41.19
N GLU A 713 -21.54 -11.67 -41.27
CA GLU A 713 -21.48 -12.73 -40.25
C GLU A 713 -20.23 -13.61 -40.41
N ARG A 714 -19.51 -13.86 -39.31
CA ARG A 714 -18.73 -15.09 -39.13
C ARG A 714 -19.50 -15.95 -38.13
N LYS A 715 -19.84 -17.17 -38.54
CA LYS A 715 -20.49 -18.18 -37.69
C LYS A 715 -19.50 -18.69 -36.65
N GLU A 716 -19.85 -18.58 -35.38
CA GLU A 716 -19.36 -19.48 -34.31
C GLU A 716 -20.58 -20.21 -33.71
N ASN A 717 -20.42 -21.53 -33.56
CA ASN A 717 -21.47 -22.44 -33.10
C ASN A 717 -21.70 -22.30 -31.58
N TYR A 718 -22.94 -22.07 -31.17
CA TYR A 718 -23.39 -22.14 -29.78
C TYR A 718 -23.60 -23.59 -29.34
N ASN A 719 -23.05 -24.00 -28.20
CA ASN A 719 -23.32 -25.30 -27.59
C ASN A 719 -24.34 -25.14 -26.44
N ILE A 720 -25.60 -25.46 -26.73
CA ILE A 720 -26.79 -25.26 -25.87
C ILE A 720 -26.92 -26.35 -24.78
N ASP A 721 -26.21 -27.47 -24.91
CA ASP A 721 -26.36 -28.64 -24.02
C ASP A 721 -25.72 -28.45 -22.63
N GLY A 722 -24.72 -27.59 -22.48
CA GLY A 722 -24.07 -27.36 -21.17
C GLY A 722 -25.00 -26.70 -20.16
N TYR A 723 -25.91 -25.83 -20.62
CA TYR A 723 -26.81 -25.06 -19.76
C TYR A 723 -27.95 -25.91 -19.18
N TYR A 724 -28.35 -26.98 -19.88
CA TYR A 724 -29.41 -27.88 -19.40
C TYR A 724 -28.90 -28.93 -18.41
N LYS A 725 -27.60 -29.28 -18.45
CA LYS A 725 -27.00 -30.27 -17.53
C LYS A 725 -26.87 -29.75 -16.11
N ASP A 726 -26.50 -28.49 -15.94
CA ASP A 726 -26.27 -27.89 -14.61
C ASP A 726 -27.56 -27.54 -13.86
N LYS A 727 -28.68 -27.33 -14.55
CA LYS A 727 -29.96 -26.97 -13.91
C LYS A 727 -30.84 -28.14 -13.51
N LEU A 728 -30.48 -29.38 -13.87
CA LEU A 728 -31.27 -30.58 -13.55
C LEU A 728 -30.74 -31.40 -12.36
N ASN A 729 -29.63 -31.00 -11.72
CA ASN A 729 -29.10 -31.70 -10.53
C ASN A 729 -29.03 -30.80 -9.28
N PRO A 730 -30.16 -30.55 -8.58
CA PRO A 730 -30.14 -29.95 -7.26
C PRO A 730 -30.01 -31.06 -6.22
N GLY A 731 -28.78 -31.35 -5.77
CA GLY A 731 -28.55 -32.25 -4.65
C GLY A 731 -27.20 -32.95 -4.69
N ARG A 732 -26.21 -32.41 -3.99
CA ARG A 732 -25.04 -33.20 -3.58
C ARG A 732 -25.51 -34.19 -2.52
N SER A 733 -25.67 -35.46 -2.91
CA SER A 733 -25.70 -36.55 -1.95
C SER A 733 -24.31 -36.72 -1.34
N THR A 734 -24.27 -36.94 -0.04
CA THR A 734 -23.12 -37.48 0.68
C THR A 734 -22.87 -38.91 0.20
N THR A 735 -22.15 -39.07 -0.91
CA THR A 735 -21.58 -40.36 -1.29
C THR A 735 -20.11 -40.38 -0.86
N PRO A 736 -19.64 -41.42 -0.14
CA PRO A 736 -18.23 -41.54 0.19
C PRO A 736 -17.41 -41.51 -1.11
N ALA A 737 -16.33 -40.71 -1.11
CA ALA A 737 -15.49 -40.53 -2.28
C ALA A 737 -15.04 -41.89 -2.81
N GLN A 738 -15.42 -42.21 -4.05
CA GLN A 738 -14.88 -43.40 -4.69
C GLN A 738 -13.34 -43.30 -4.70
N PRO A 739 -12.62 -44.42 -4.46
CA PRO A 739 -11.17 -44.44 -4.56
C PRO A 739 -10.78 -43.88 -5.93
N ARG A 740 -9.69 -43.11 -6.01
CA ARG A 740 -9.19 -42.52 -7.26
C ARG A 740 -7.82 -43.09 -7.56
N MET A 741 -7.47 -43.20 -8.83
CA MET A 741 -6.11 -43.58 -9.21
C MET A 741 -5.08 -42.61 -8.61
N PRO A 742 -3.92 -43.10 -8.12
CA PRO A 742 -2.82 -42.26 -7.68
C PRO A 742 -2.42 -41.23 -8.74
N ARG A 743 -2.22 -39.98 -8.31
CA ARG A 743 -1.81 -38.88 -9.21
C ARG A 743 -0.38 -39.13 -9.72
N PRO A 744 -0.07 -38.78 -10.98
CA PRO A 744 1.30 -38.83 -11.46
C PRO A 744 2.18 -37.88 -10.66
N GLN A 745 3.40 -38.32 -10.32
CA GLN A 745 4.39 -37.48 -9.64
C GLN A 745 4.78 -36.32 -10.58
N PRO A 746 4.85 -35.07 -10.09
CA PRO A 746 5.10 -33.91 -10.95
C PRO A 746 6.50 -33.97 -11.56
N PHE A 747 6.57 -34.22 -12.87
CA PHE A 747 7.83 -34.21 -13.62
C PHE A 747 8.11 -32.78 -14.10
N ASN A 748 8.89 -32.05 -13.31
CA ASN A 748 9.16 -30.64 -13.52
C ASN A 748 10.29 -30.43 -14.53
N SER A 749 9.99 -29.83 -15.69
CA SER A 749 10.97 -29.56 -16.76
C SER A 749 12.15 -28.68 -16.32
N HIS A 750 11.97 -27.81 -15.32
CA HIS A 750 13.02 -26.92 -14.80
C HIS A 750 14.08 -27.62 -13.94
N GLN A 751 13.82 -28.85 -13.49
CA GLN A 751 14.76 -29.66 -12.70
C GLN A 751 15.69 -30.53 -13.58
N LEU A 752 15.51 -30.47 -14.91
CA LEU A 752 16.33 -31.15 -15.92
C LEU A 752 16.44 -32.67 -15.73
N LEU A 753 15.40 -33.29 -15.15
CA LEU A 753 15.33 -34.72 -14.86
C LEU A 753 15.40 -35.57 -16.14
N SER A 754 16.00 -36.77 -16.04
CA SER A 754 16.11 -37.71 -17.16
C SER A 754 14.74 -38.28 -17.56
N PRO A 755 14.43 -38.44 -18.87
CA PRO A 755 13.19 -39.06 -19.34
C PRO A 755 12.98 -40.50 -18.84
N GLN A 756 14.05 -41.23 -18.52
CA GLN A 756 13.98 -42.59 -17.98
C GLN A 756 13.29 -42.63 -16.60
N LEU A 757 13.45 -41.57 -15.79
CA LEU A 757 12.81 -41.46 -14.48
C LEU A 757 11.27 -41.37 -14.61
N LYS A 758 10.76 -40.73 -15.67
CA LYS A 758 9.32 -40.65 -15.95
C LYS A 758 8.73 -42.04 -16.18
N VAL A 759 9.45 -42.91 -16.88
CA VAL A 759 9.03 -44.31 -17.12
C VAL A 759 8.98 -45.09 -15.81
N LEU A 760 9.95 -44.89 -14.91
CA LEU A 760 9.98 -45.53 -13.59
C LEU A 760 8.83 -45.05 -12.69
N TYR A 761 8.52 -43.74 -12.67
CA TYR A 761 7.35 -43.22 -11.96
C TYR A 761 6.03 -43.73 -12.51
N GLU A 762 5.90 -43.87 -13.83
CA GLU A 762 4.70 -44.45 -14.44
C GLU A 762 4.55 -45.93 -14.09
N LYS A 763 5.62 -46.74 -14.16
CA LYS A 763 5.61 -48.13 -13.69
C LYS A 763 5.16 -48.25 -12.23
N GLU A 764 5.70 -47.41 -11.35
CA GLU A 764 5.34 -47.39 -9.93
C GLU A 764 3.88 -46.97 -9.71
N ARG A 765 3.39 -45.97 -10.45
CA ARG A 765 1.99 -45.53 -10.41
C ARG A 765 1.05 -46.64 -10.84
N MET A 766 1.36 -47.36 -11.93
CA MET A 766 0.52 -48.47 -12.40
C MET A 766 0.53 -49.64 -11.42
N TRP A 767 1.68 -49.95 -10.82
CA TRP A 767 1.78 -50.96 -9.76
C TRP A 767 0.99 -50.58 -8.51
N ASN A 768 1.07 -49.33 -8.05
CA ASN A 768 0.30 -48.83 -6.92
C ASN A 768 -1.22 -48.85 -7.19
N THR A 769 -1.63 -48.58 -8.44
CA THR A 769 -3.03 -48.68 -8.87
C THR A 769 -3.53 -50.12 -8.79
N LYS A 770 -2.71 -51.08 -9.26
CA LYS A 770 -2.98 -52.52 -9.17
C LYS A 770 -3.03 -52.99 -7.71
N LYS A 771 -2.06 -52.58 -6.88
CA LYS A 771 -1.99 -52.90 -5.44
C LYS A 771 -3.23 -52.42 -4.68
N ASN A 772 -3.78 -51.27 -5.07
CA ASN A 772 -4.97 -50.69 -4.46
C ASN A 772 -6.30 -51.24 -5.03
N ASN A 773 -6.26 -52.26 -5.91
CA ASN A 773 -7.41 -52.85 -6.59
C ASN A 773 -8.32 -51.81 -7.30
N TYR A 774 -7.72 -50.75 -7.83
CA TYR A 774 -8.47 -49.69 -8.51
C TYR A 774 -8.65 -50.02 -10.00
N VAL A 775 -9.89 -49.92 -10.49
CA VAL A 775 -10.22 -50.08 -11.92
C VAL A 775 -10.28 -48.70 -12.56
N PRO A 776 -9.38 -48.39 -13.51
CA PRO A 776 -9.40 -47.10 -14.18
C PRO A 776 -10.69 -46.79 -14.93
N THR A 777 -11.09 -45.52 -14.92
CA THR A 777 -12.32 -44.99 -15.49
C THR A 777 -12.08 -44.10 -16.71
N MET A 778 -13.14 -43.65 -17.40
CA MET A 778 -13.01 -42.71 -18.52
C MET A 778 -12.41 -41.36 -18.10
N ASP A 779 -12.65 -40.91 -16.87
CA ASP A 779 -12.04 -39.69 -16.32
C ASP A 779 -10.52 -39.85 -16.12
N ASP A 780 -10.05 -41.07 -15.85
CA ASP A 780 -8.63 -41.38 -15.70
C ASP A 780 -7.87 -41.37 -17.03
N VAL A 781 -8.55 -41.69 -18.14
CA VAL A 781 -8.02 -41.55 -19.50
C VAL A 781 -7.78 -40.09 -19.82
N LYS A 782 -8.74 -39.22 -19.46
CA LYS A 782 -8.60 -37.77 -19.62
C LYS A 782 -7.43 -37.22 -18.80
N ASN A 783 -7.26 -37.69 -17.57
CA ASN A 783 -6.16 -37.26 -16.70
C ASN A 783 -4.78 -37.78 -17.15
N THR A 784 -4.71 -38.91 -17.84
CA THR A 784 -3.44 -39.57 -18.21
C THR A 784 -3.00 -39.25 -19.64
N TYR A 785 -3.94 -39.10 -20.58
CA TYR A 785 -3.66 -38.88 -22.01
C TYR A 785 -4.16 -37.53 -22.55
N GLY A 786 -4.78 -36.69 -21.71
CA GLY A 786 -5.35 -35.40 -22.11
C GLY A 786 -6.77 -35.52 -22.70
N ASP A 787 -7.33 -34.39 -23.12
CA ASP A 787 -8.69 -34.34 -23.68
C ASP A 787 -8.70 -34.81 -25.13
N ILE A 788 -9.16 -36.04 -25.34
CA ILE A 788 -9.28 -36.65 -26.68
C ILE A 788 -10.73 -36.45 -27.13
N ALA A 789 -10.91 -35.84 -28.31
CA ALA A 789 -12.22 -35.51 -28.87
C ALA A 789 -12.92 -36.71 -29.53
N ASP A 790 -12.15 -37.70 -29.98
CA ASP A 790 -12.67 -38.92 -30.61
C ASP A 790 -12.97 -40.00 -29.56
N GLU A 791 -14.22 -40.47 -29.53
CA GLU A 791 -14.72 -41.40 -28.51
C GLU A 791 -14.17 -42.82 -28.71
N GLU A 792 -13.94 -43.23 -29.97
CA GLU A 792 -13.31 -44.53 -30.26
C GLU A 792 -11.86 -44.59 -29.77
N GLU A 793 -11.11 -43.49 -29.95
CA GLU A 793 -9.73 -43.39 -29.47
C GLU A 793 -9.68 -43.36 -27.93
N ARG A 794 -10.66 -42.71 -27.29
CA ARG A 794 -10.80 -42.68 -25.83
C ARG A 794 -11.06 -44.07 -25.26
N GLN A 795 -11.94 -44.87 -25.87
CA GLN A 795 -12.15 -46.27 -25.47
C GLN A 795 -10.91 -47.14 -25.68
N LYS A 796 -10.19 -46.97 -26.79
CA LYS A 796 -8.92 -47.69 -27.03
C LYS A 796 -7.89 -47.37 -25.94
N LYS A 797 -7.76 -46.10 -25.53
CA LYS A 797 -6.84 -45.71 -24.44
C LYS A 797 -7.30 -46.16 -23.06
N LEU A 798 -8.61 -46.26 -22.81
CA LEU A 798 -9.12 -46.90 -21.59
C LEU A 798 -8.70 -48.38 -21.53
N ASN A 799 -8.89 -49.12 -22.61
CA ASN A 799 -8.50 -50.53 -22.68
C ASN A 799 -6.98 -50.72 -22.53
N LEU A 800 -6.18 -49.83 -23.11
CA LEU A 800 -4.72 -49.83 -22.94
C LEU A 800 -4.33 -49.55 -21.48
N LEU A 801 -4.99 -48.60 -20.83
CA LEU A 801 -4.77 -48.27 -19.43
C LEU A 801 -5.18 -49.44 -18.51
N LEU A 802 -6.29 -50.11 -18.79
CA LEU A 802 -6.71 -51.33 -18.08
C LEU A 802 -5.68 -52.45 -18.23
N LEU A 803 -5.19 -52.69 -19.45
CA LEU A 803 -4.19 -53.70 -19.75
C LEU A 803 -2.83 -53.41 -19.10
N SER A 804 -2.44 -52.15 -19.02
CA SER A 804 -1.19 -51.74 -18.36
C SER A 804 -1.26 -51.82 -16.85
N VAL A 805 -2.42 -51.52 -16.23
CA VAL A 805 -2.63 -51.78 -14.80
C VAL A 805 -2.65 -53.28 -14.50
N SER A 806 -3.30 -54.11 -15.33
CA SER A 806 -3.33 -55.57 -15.12
C SER A 806 -1.94 -56.19 -15.21
N ASN A 807 -1.11 -55.71 -16.14
CA ASN A 807 0.25 -56.22 -16.38
C ASN A 807 1.33 -55.55 -15.52
N ALA A 808 0.98 -54.59 -14.64
CA ALA A 808 1.95 -53.91 -13.80
C ALA A 808 2.65 -54.87 -12.82
N GLN A 809 3.97 -54.70 -12.67
CA GLN A 809 4.86 -55.45 -11.79
C GLN A 809 5.54 -54.49 -10.79
N PRO A 810 5.96 -54.96 -9.60
CA PRO A 810 6.76 -54.15 -8.69
C PRO A 810 8.11 -53.82 -9.36
N LEU A 811 8.67 -52.64 -9.03
CA LEU A 811 10.01 -52.28 -9.49
C LEU A 811 11.04 -53.29 -8.95
N SER A 812 11.96 -53.73 -9.79
CA SER A 812 13.07 -54.59 -9.36
C SER A 812 14.04 -53.81 -8.45
N GLU A 813 14.86 -54.52 -7.66
CA GLU A 813 15.86 -53.87 -6.81
C GLU A 813 16.87 -53.03 -7.62
N GLU A 814 17.14 -53.42 -8.87
CA GLU A 814 17.96 -52.65 -9.82
C GLU A 814 17.25 -51.37 -10.29
N GLU A 815 15.95 -51.45 -10.61
CA GLU A 815 15.16 -50.28 -11.03
C GLU A 815 14.96 -49.28 -9.88
N VAL A 816 14.88 -49.76 -8.63
CA VAL A 816 14.82 -48.89 -7.44
C VAL A 816 16.14 -48.14 -7.24
N LYS A 817 17.29 -48.79 -7.45
CA LYS A 817 18.60 -48.13 -7.40
C LYS A 817 18.75 -47.11 -8.54
N GLN A 818 18.40 -47.48 -9.76
CA GLN A 818 18.42 -46.57 -10.92
C GLN A 818 17.51 -45.36 -10.70
N LYS A 819 16.33 -45.55 -10.09
CA LYS A 819 15.44 -44.44 -9.72
C LYS A 819 16.14 -43.45 -8.77
N ALA A 820 16.79 -43.96 -7.72
CA ALA A 820 17.48 -43.13 -6.74
C ALA A 820 18.68 -42.38 -7.34
N GLU A 821 19.44 -43.02 -8.23
CA GLU A 821 20.54 -42.40 -8.98
C GLU A 821 20.04 -41.28 -9.90
N LEU A 822 18.98 -41.53 -10.68
CA LEU A 822 18.38 -40.55 -11.58
C LEU A 822 17.69 -39.38 -10.84
N GLU A 823 17.20 -39.60 -9.62
CA GLU A 823 16.70 -38.53 -8.75
C GLU A 823 17.84 -37.66 -8.20
N ALA A 824 19.01 -38.25 -7.92
CA ALA A 824 20.20 -37.55 -7.43
C ALA A 824 20.91 -36.72 -8.52
N GLU A 825 20.86 -37.17 -9.78
CA GLU A 825 21.36 -36.40 -10.94
C GLU A 825 20.51 -35.15 -11.26
N GLY A 826 19.26 -35.11 -10.77
CA GLY A 826 18.34 -34.00 -10.98
C GLY A 826 18.64 -32.77 -10.13
N PHE A 827 18.38 -31.58 -10.66
CA PHE A 827 18.49 -30.33 -9.91
C PHE A 827 17.26 -30.08 -9.04
N THR A 828 17.01 -30.95 -8.05
CA THR A 828 15.85 -30.89 -7.15
C THR A 828 15.82 -29.63 -6.29
N ASN A 829 16.99 -29.04 -6.00
CA ASN A 829 17.16 -27.77 -5.30
C ASN A 829 16.77 -26.52 -6.14
N TRP A 830 16.35 -26.69 -7.39
CA TRP A 830 15.92 -25.58 -8.25
C TRP A 830 14.40 -25.52 -8.36
N ASN A 831 13.82 -24.42 -7.89
CA ASN A 831 12.39 -24.16 -7.96
C ASN A 831 12.01 -23.43 -9.26
N LYS A 832 10.71 -23.44 -9.61
CA LYS A 832 10.17 -22.72 -10.77
C LYS A 832 10.46 -21.22 -10.76
N ASN A 833 10.53 -20.60 -9.58
CA ASN A 833 10.89 -19.18 -9.44
C ASN A 833 12.38 -18.94 -9.73
N ASP A 834 13.26 -19.84 -9.29
CA ASP A 834 14.70 -19.77 -9.58
C ASP A 834 14.95 -19.92 -11.07
N PHE A 835 14.25 -20.84 -11.72
CA PHE A 835 14.31 -21.02 -13.17
C PHE A 835 13.89 -19.76 -13.93
N ARG A 836 12.77 -19.15 -13.55
CA ARG A 836 12.34 -17.87 -14.17
C ARG A 836 13.34 -16.75 -13.95
N LYS A 837 13.90 -16.67 -12.75
CA LYS A 837 14.94 -15.70 -12.40
C LYS A 837 16.21 -15.94 -13.21
N PHE A 838 16.59 -17.20 -13.44
CA PHE A 838 17.77 -17.57 -14.23
C PHE A 838 17.61 -17.14 -15.68
N ILE A 839 16.46 -17.43 -16.31
CA ILE A 839 16.16 -16.97 -17.67
C ILE A 839 16.17 -15.43 -17.76
N ALA A 840 15.61 -14.74 -16.78
CA ALA A 840 15.62 -13.28 -16.73
C ALA A 840 17.04 -12.71 -16.57
N SER A 841 17.87 -13.28 -15.69
CA SER A 841 19.26 -12.85 -15.48
C SER A 841 20.14 -13.17 -16.70
N CYS A 842 19.90 -14.28 -17.41
CA CYS A 842 20.55 -14.58 -18.69
C CYS A 842 20.21 -13.53 -19.75
N GLY A 843 18.95 -13.05 -19.81
CA GLY A 843 18.57 -11.95 -20.69
C GLY A 843 19.23 -10.62 -20.30
N LYS A 844 19.36 -10.33 -18.99
CA LYS A 844 19.89 -9.06 -18.48
C LYS A 844 21.41 -8.91 -18.65
N TYR A 845 22.19 -9.97 -18.40
CA TYR A 845 23.66 -9.91 -18.41
C TYR A 845 24.31 -10.66 -19.58
N GLY A 846 23.49 -11.35 -20.39
CA GLY A 846 23.94 -12.27 -21.43
C GLY A 846 24.29 -13.66 -20.89
N ARG A 847 24.24 -14.66 -21.77
CA ARG A 847 24.44 -16.09 -21.44
C ARG A 847 25.83 -16.45 -20.91
N ASN A 848 26.85 -15.62 -21.21
CA ASN A 848 28.24 -15.88 -20.85
C ASN A 848 28.65 -15.30 -19.49
N SER A 849 27.84 -14.40 -18.91
CA SER A 849 28.20 -13.62 -17.71
C SER A 849 27.80 -14.32 -16.41
N ILE A 850 28.36 -15.51 -16.14
CA ILE A 850 27.94 -16.37 -15.00
C ILE A 850 28.12 -15.68 -13.64
N LYS A 851 29.21 -14.91 -13.44
CA LYS A 851 29.47 -14.17 -12.19
C LYS A 851 28.35 -13.15 -11.87
N ALA A 852 27.90 -12.40 -12.88
CA ALA A 852 26.82 -11.43 -12.73
C ALA A 852 25.46 -12.10 -12.48
N ILE A 853 25.22 -13.24 -13.14
CA ILE A 853 24.01 -14.04 -12.90
C ILE A 853 24.03 -14.57 -11.46
N ALA A 854 25.14 -15.11 -10.96
CA ALA A 854 25.26 -15.63 -9.60
C ALA A 854 25.03 -14.55 -8.52
N LEU A 855 25.47 -13.32 -8.76
CA LEU A 855 25.21 -12.16 -7.88
C LEU A 855 23.71 -11.90 -7.67
N ASP A 856 22.88 -12.06 -8.70
CA ASP A 856 21.42 -11.92 -8.56
C ASP A 856 20.82 -13.02 -7.64
N PHE A 857 21.48 -14.17 -7.52
CA PHE A 857 21.02 -15.31 -6.70
C PHE A 857 21.56 -15.30 -5.26
N ALA A 858 22.52 -14.43 -4.93
CA ALA A 858 23.04 -14.30 -3.57
C ALA A 858 21.95 -13.78 -2.59
N PRO A 859 21.84 -14.33 -1.37
CA PRO A 859 22.69 -15.34 -0.72
C PRO A 859 22.20 -16.80 -0.87
N HIS A 860 21.18 -17.06 -1.69
CA HIS A 860 20.46 -18.34 -1.69
C HIS A 860 21.16 -19.47 -2.45
N LYS A 861 22.02 -19.15 -3.43
CA LYS A 861 22.79 -20.13 -4.20
C LYS A 861 24.23 -19.65 -4.39
N THR A 862 25.15 -20.60 -4.41
CA THR A 862 26.57 -20.33 -4.65
C THR A 862 26.85 -20.13 -6.15
N GLU A 863 27.96 -19.45 -6.47
CA GLU A 863 28.39 -19.28 -7.87
C GLU A 863 28.60 -20.63 -8.58
N GLN A 864 29.06 -21.63 -7.84
CA GLN A 864 29.36 -22.96 -8.36
C GLN A 864 28.08 -23.71 -8.75
N GLU A 865 27.04 -23.66 -7.91
CA GLU A 865 25.73 -24.25 -8.22
C GLU A 865 25.06 -23.60 -9.44
N VAL A 866 25.19 -22.28 -9.59
CA VAL A 866 24.64 -21.54 -10.74
C VAL A 866 25.40 -21.92 -12.02
N ARG A 867 26.72 -22.12 -11.93
CA ARG A 867 27.55 -22.56 -13.06
C ARG A 867 27.21 -23.98 -13.50
N ASP A 868 27.05 -24.91 -12.56
CA ASP A 868 26.69 -26.30 -12.85
C ASP A 868 25.30 -26.39 -13.47
N TYR A 869 24.33 -25.62 -12.94
CA TYR A 869 23.00 -25.53 -13.52
C TYR A 869 23.01 -24.90 -14.92
N ALA A 870 23.76 -23.82 -15.13
CA ALA A 870 23.85 -23.19 -16.45
C ALA A 870 24.43 -24.15 -17.50
N LYS A 871 25.49 -24.89 -17.16
CA LYS A 871 26.09 -25.88 -18.06
C LYS A 871 25.10 -27.00 -18.39
N ALA A 872 24.42 -27.54 -17.38
CA ALA A 872 23.42 -28.59 -17.57
C ALA A 872 22.19 -28.09 -18.35
N PHE A 873 21.77 -26.84 -18.13
CA PHE A 873 20.64 -26.21 -18.80
C PHE A 873 20.92 -26.04 -20.29
N TRP A 874 22.07 -25.48 -20.67
CA TRP A 874 22.41 -25.29 -22.09
C TRP A 874 22.67 -26.62 -22.82
N ALA A 875 23.26 -27.61 -22.14
CA ALA A 875 23.43 -28.95 -22.71
C ALA A 875 22.09 -29.68 -22.95
N ASN A 876 21.08 -29.42 -22.10
CA ASN A 876 19.81 -30.13 -22.12
C ASN A 876 18.59 -29.24 -22.46
N ILE A 877 18.81 -28.11 -23.13
CA ILE A 877 17.77 -27.09 -23.36
C ILE A 877 16.55 -27.63 -24.11
N GLN A 878 16.75 -28.61 -25.01
CA GLN A 878 15.69 -29.28 -25.76
C GLN A 878 14.71 -30.07 -24.88
N ARG A 879 15.09 -30.40 -23.63
CA ARG A 879 14.23 -31.12 -22.67
C ARG A 879 13.25 -30.19 -21.96
N VAL A 880 13.45 -28.87 -22.04
CA VAL A 880 12.62 -27.88 -21.36
C VAL A 880 11.41 -27.53 -22.23
N GLU A 881 10.22 -27.52 -21.64
CA GLU A 881 8.99 -27.11 -22.33
C GLU A 881 9.10 -25.63 -22.77
N ASP A 882 8.64 -25.32 -23.99
CA ASP A 882 8.70 -23.97 -24.58
C ASP A 882 10.11 -23.35 -24.71
N TYR A 883 11.18 -24.17 -24.81
CA TYR A 883 12.56 -23.68 -24.87
C TYR A 883 12.84 -22.69 -26.02
N GLU A 884 12.20 -22.87 -27.19
CA GLU A 884 12.34 -21.95 -28.33
C GLU A 884 11.92 -20.51 -27.99
N ARG A 885 10.91 -20.36 -27.13
CA ARG A 885 10.43 -19.05 -26.69
C ARG A 885 11.44 -18.40 -25.75
N TYR A 886 12.04 -19.18 -24.85
CA TYR A 886 13.06 -18.67 -23.92
C TYR A 886 14.34 -18.27 -24.66
N ILE A 887 14.79 -19.06 -25.65
CA ILE A 887 15.94 -18.72 -26.49
C ILE A 887 15.69 -17.41 -27.24
N LYS A 888 14.55 -17.29 -27.95
CA LYS A 888 14.21 -16.06 -28.69
C LYS A 888 14.18 -14.82 -27.81
N ASN A 889 13.69 -14.95 -26.57
CA ASN A 889 13.68 -13.84 -25.62
C ASN A 889 15.11 -13.47 -25.18
N ILE A 890 15.96 -14.45 -24.88
CA ILE A 890 17.35 -14.19 -24.48
C ILE A 890 18.13 -13.56 -25.63
N GLU A 891 18.00 -14.09 -26.85
CA GLU A 891 18.65 -13.53 -28.04
C GLU A 891 18.20 -12.10 -28.35
N ALA A 892 16.91 -11.79 -28.17
CA ALA A 892 16.39 -10.44 -28.38
C ALA A 892 16.97 -9.42 -27.36
N GLU A 893 17.12 -9.82 -26.09
CA GLU A 893 17.73 -8.97 -25.05
C GLU A 893 19.26 -8.84 -25.24
N GLU A 894 19.95 -9.91 -25.65
CA GLU A 894 21.38 -9.84 -26.00
C GLU A 894 21.64 -8.90 -27.19
N GLU A 895 20.79 -8.94 -28.22
CA GLU A 895 20.87 -8.02 -29.35
C GLU A 895 20.62 -6.58 -28.93
N ARG A 896 19.70 -6.35 -27.98
CA ARG A 896 19.48 -5.02 -27.40
C ARG A 896 20.73 -4.50 -26.68
N ILE A 897 21.37 -5.33 -25.84
CA ILE A 897 22.60 -4.97 -25.13
C ILE A 897 23.73 -4.66 -26.12
N ARG A 898 23.89 -5.49 -27.15
CA ARG A 898 24.87 -5.28 -28.22
C ARG A 898 24.64 -3.95 -28.93
N ARG A 899 23.39 -3.65 -29.26
CA ARG A 899 23.01 -2.39 -29.91
C ARG A 899 23.30 -1.18 -29.03
N THR A 900 23.03 -1.24 -27.73
CA THR A 900 23.34 -0.13 -26.83
C THR A 900 24.84 0.11 -26.70
N LYS A 901 25.66 -0.95 -26.62
CA LYS A 901 27.13 -0.85 -26.65
C LYS A 901 27.61 -0.20 -27.95
N LEU A 902 27.09 -0.63 -29.10
CA LEU A 902 27.42 -0.04 -30.40
C LEU A 902 27.04 1.44 -30.47
N GLN A 903 25.88 1.83 -29.92
CA GLN A 903 25.46 3.23 -29.83
C GLN A 903 26.37 4.05 -28.93
N GLN A 904 26.81 3.49 -27.81
CA GLN A 904 27.75 4.15 -26.89
C GLN A 904 29.12 4.36 -27.54
N GLU A 905 29.64 3.37 -28.28
CA GLU A 905 30.88 3.52 -29.04
C GLU A 905 30.76 4.52 -30.19
N SER A 906 29.65 4.48 -30.93
CA SER A 906 29.37 5.42 -32.02
C SER A 906 29.31 6.86 -31.51
N LEU A 907 28.63 7.08 -30.38
CA LEU A 907 28.57 8.38 -29.71
C LEU A 907 29.97 8.83 -29.25
N ARG A 908 30.75 7.94 -28.61
CA ARG A 908 32.13 8.22 -28.18
C ARG A 908 33.03 8.61 -29.37
N ARG A 909 32.96 7.86 -30.48
CA ARG A 909 33.73 8.16 -31.70
C ARG A 909 33.33 9.51 -32.30
N LYS A 910 32.03 9.83 -32.34
CA LYS A 910 31.53 11.11 -32.86
C LYS A 910 31.99 12.30 -32.02
N ILE A 911 31.94 12.18 -30.69
CA ILE A 911 32.39 13.23 -29.77
C ILE A 911 33.90 13.42 -29.88
N ALA A 912 34.67 12.33 -30.02
CA ALA A 912 36.12 12.41 -30.20
C ALA A 912 36.56 13.09 -31.51
N GLN A 913 35.71 13.14 -32.54
CA GLN A 913 35.97 13.87 -33.79
C GLN A 913 35.75 15.39 -33.66
N CYS A 914 35.10 15.85 -32.60
CA CYS A 914 34.78 17.25 -32.37
C CYS A 914 35.74 17.85 -31.34
N THR A 915 36.32 19.02 -31.61
CA THR A 915 37.18 19.73 -30.65
C THR A 915 36.35 20.47 -29.60
N ASN A 916 35.20 21.05 -29.98
CA ASN A 916 34.22 21.58 -29.04
C ASN A 916 32.83 20.99 -29.31
N PRO A 917 32.47 19.86 -28.67
CA PRO A 917 31.27 19.08 -29.04
C PRO A 917 29.94 19.83 -28.91
N LEU A 918 29.87 20.90 -28.10
CA LEU A 918 28.63 21.67 -27.93
C LEU A 918 28.31 22.53 -29.17
N PHE A 919 29.34 22.99 -29.89
CA PHE A 919 29.19 23.85 -31.07
C PHE A 919 29.47 23.12 -32.39
N ASP A 920 30.40 22.16 -32.40
CA ASP A 920 30.91 21.52 -33.61
C ASP A 920 30.15 20.25 -34.03
N LEU A 921 29.34 19.68 -33.13
CA LEU A 921 28.69 18.39 -33.38
C LEU A 921 27.53 18.55 -34.37
N LYS A 922 27.73 18.00 -35.58
CA LYS A 922 26.70 17.94 -36.63
C LYS A 922 26.44 16.50 -37.07
N LEU A 923 25.16 16.13 -37.12
CA LEU A 923 24.71 14.83 -37.63
C LEU A 923 24.61 14.88 -39.15
N LYS A 924 25.19 13.89 -39.86
CA LYS A 924 25.10 13.84 -41.34
C LYS A 924 23.68 13.56 -41.84
N HIS A 925 22.89 12.85 -41.04
CA HIS A 925 21.49 12.53 -41.32
C HIS A 925 20.59 13.06 -40.19
N PRO A 926 20.20 14.34 -40.20
CA PRO A 926 19.28 14.87 -39.20
C PRO A 926 17.88 14.23 -39.32
N PRO A 927 17.11 14.12 -38.23
CA PRO A 927 15.76 13.55 -38.27
C PRO A 927 14.79 14.44 -39.08
N SER A 928 13.90 13.84 -39.88
CA SER A 928 12.94 14.57 -40.72
C SER A 928 11.92 15.39 -39.91
N ASN A 929 11.77 16.67 -40.26
CA ASN A 929 10.91 17.63 -39.55
C ASN A 929 9.47 17.65 -40.11
N ASN A 930 8.56 16.85 -39.54
CA ASN A 930 7.14 16.81 -39.94
C ASN A 930 6.15 17.40 -38.91
N ASN A 931 6.60 18.02 -37.79
CA ASN A 931 5.70 18.58 -36.76
C ASN A 931 5.93 20.08 -36.48
N LYS A 932 4.86 20.77 -36.06
CA LYS A 932 4.70 22.24 -36.01
C LYS A 932 5.63 23.04 -35.07
N ARG A 933 6.49 22.41 -34.25
CA ARG A 933 7.67 23.03 -33.59
C ARG A 933 8.74 21.97 -33.35
N VAL A 934 10.00 22.34 -33.59
CA VAL A 934 11.12 21.43 -33.84
C VAL A 934 12.21 21.68 -32.78
N PHE A 935 12.78 20.60 -32.22
CA PHE A 935 14.00 20.67 -31.40
C PHE A 935 15.12 21.32 -32.21
N SER A 936 15.78 22.35 -31.67
CA SER A 936 16.91 22.99 -32.34
C SER A 936 18.12 22.05 -32.44
N GLU A 937 19.04 22.34 -33.36
CA GLU A 937 20.31 21.62 -33.43
C GLU A 937 21.12 21.75 -32.13
N GLU A 938 20.96 22.87 -31.40
CA GLU A 938 21.64 23.12 -30.12
C GLU A 938 21.10 22.21 -29.01
N GLU A 939 19.78 22.06 -28.92
CA GLU A 939 19.13 21.11 -28.01
C GLU A 939 19.57 19.67 -28.30
N ASP A 940 19.63 19.28 -29.58
CA ASP A 940 20.06 17.93 -29.99
C ASP A 940 21.52 17.65 -29.63
N ARG A 941 22.42 18.63 -29.83
CA ARG A 941 23.85 18.51 -29.43
C ARG A 941 23.97 18.35 -27.92
N PHE A 942 23.21 19.14 -27.17
CA PHE A 942 23.22 19.08 -25.71
C PHE A 942 22.75 17.71 -25.20
N LEU A 943 21.68 17.14 -25.77
CA LEU A 943 21.20 15.80 -25.43
C LEU A 943 22.26 14.72 -25.68
N LEU A 944 22.94 14.75 -26.81
CA LEU A 944 24.00 13.79 -27.14
C LEU A 944 25.21 13.90 -26.19
N LEU A 945 25.58 15.12 -25.82
CA LEU A 945 26.63 15.38 -24.83
C LEU A 945 26.28 14.85 -23.45
N MET A 946 25.05 15.08 -22.98
CA MET A 946 24.61 14.60 -21.67
C MET A 946 24.45 13.08 -21.63
N LEU A 947 24.04 12.45 -22.74
CA LEU A 947 24.04 10.99 -22.88
C LEU A 947 25.45 10.39 -22.79
N PHE A 948 26.46 11.10 -23.32
CA PHE A 948 27.86 10.68 -23.17
C PHE A 948 28.37 10.89 -21.74
N LYS A 949 28.03 12.02 -21.11
CA LYS A 949 28.41 12.34 -19.71
C LYS A 949 27.86 11.33 -18.71
N TYR A 950 26.58 10.98 -18.82
CA TYR A 950 25.89 10.12 -17.86
C TYR A 950 25.87 8.63 -18.23
N GLY A 951 26.18 8.30 -19.49
CA GLY A 951 26.12 6.94 -20.04
C GLY A 951 24.70 6.54 -20.44
N ILE A 952 24.56 5.71 -21.47
CA ILE A 952 23.23 5.31 -22.02
C ILE A 952 22.54 4.24 -21.15
N ASP A 953 23.31 3.40 -20.45
CA ASP A 953 22.82 2.21 -19.73
C ASP A 953 22.30 2.46 -18.31
N ARG A 954 22.38 3.69 -17.79
CA ARG A 954 22.02 3.99 -16.39
C ARG A 954 20.49 4.21 -16.24
N GLU A 955 19.91 3.64 -15.18
CA GLU A 955 18.43 3.53 -15.04
C GLU A 955 17.67 4.87 -14.88
N ASN A 956 18.35 6.00 -14.61
CA ASN A 956 17.73 7.33 -14.42
C ASN A 956 18.34 8.45 -15.30
N VAL A 957 18.98 8.10 -16.42
CA VAL A 957 19.75 9.06 -17.24
C VAL A 957 18.91 10.25 -17.70
N TYR A 958 17.69 10.01 -18.16
CA TYR A 958 16.83 11.07 -18.68
C TYR A 958 16.25 11.98 -17.60
N GLU A 959 16.22 11.55 -16.33
CA GLU A 959 15.87 12.41 -15.20
C GLU A 959 17.03 13.35 -14.87
N LEU A 960 18.25 12.83 -14.86
CA LEU A 960 19.46 13.64 -14.69
C LEU A 960 19.64 14.64 -15.82
N ILE A 961 19.40 14.23 -17.07
CA ILE A 961 19.44 15.13 -18.23
C ILE A 961 18.41 16.25 -18.07
N ARG A 962 17.18 15.96 -17.63
CA ARG A 962 16.15 16.97 -17.39
C ARG A 962 16.58 17.98 -16.34
N ASP A 963 17.16 17.52 -15.24
CA ASP A 963 17.61 18.39 -14.16
C ASP A 963 18.77 19.28 -14.64
N GLU A 964 19.72 18.72 -15.42
CA GLU A 964 20.79 19.50 -16.05
C GLU A 964 20.27 20.55 -17.05
N ILE A 965 19.20 20.25 -17.78
CA ILE A 965 18.56 21.22 -18.70
C ILE A 965 18.02 22.41 -17.93
N ARG A 966 17.46 22.19 -16.73
CA ARG A 966 16.89 23.25 -15.88
C ARG A 966 17.99 24.10 -15.22
N ASP A 967 19.10 23.48 -14.89
CA ASP A 967 20.23 24.15 -14.22
C ASP A 967 21.18 24.86 -15.22
N CYS A 968 21.07 24.56 -16.51
CA CYS A 968 21.93 25.13 -17.55
C CYS A 968 21.50 26.56 -17.94
N PRO A 969 22.37 27.59 -17.76
CA PRO A 969 22.03 28.98 -18.10
C PRO A 969 21.68 29.20 -19.58
N LEU A 970 22.20 28.34 -20.48
CA LEU A 970 21.96 28.45 -21.93
C LEU A 970 20.49 28.24 -22.30
N PHE A 971 19.74 27.46 -21.51
CA PHE A 971 18.35 27.11 -21.80
C PHE A 971 17.38 27.77 -20.82
N GLU A 972 17.82 28.76 -20.03
CA GLU A 972 16.98 29.45 -19.04
C GLU A 972 15.73 30.09 -19.65
N LEU A 973 15.84 30.59 -20.88
CA LEU A 973 14.75 31.22 -21.64
C LEU A 973 14.04 30.25 -22.60
N ASP A 974 14.51 29.01 -22.71
CA ASP A 974 13.91 27.98 -23.57
C ASP A 974 12.86 27.17 -22.80
N PHE A 975 11.68 27.77 -22.66
CA PHE A 975 10.52 27.12 -22.04
C PHE A 975 10.10 25.81 -22.75
N PHE A 976 10.41 25.66 -24.03
CA PHE A 976 10.09 24.45 -24.78
C PHE A 976 10.95 23.28 -24.31
N PHE A 977 12.27 23.49 -24.14
CA PHE A 977 13.19 22.44 -23.71
C PHE A 977 13.06 22.15 -22.20
N GLN A 978 12.82 23.17 -21.37
CA GLN A 978 12.59 23.01 -19.93
C GLN A 978 11.30 22.27 -19.54
N SER A 979 10.26 22.37 -20.39
CA SER A 979 8.96 21.71 -20.15
C SER A 979 8.93 20.22 -20.52
N ARG A 980 10.01 19.69 -21.13
CA ARG A 980 10.05 18.31 -21.62
C ARG A 980 10.10 17.30 -20.47
N THR A 981 9.29 16.26 -20.60
CA THR A 981 9.33 15.13 -19.68
C THR A 981 10.50 14.18 -20.02
N PRO A 982 11.03 13.41 -19.05
CA PRO A 982 12.08 12.42 -19.32
C PRO A 982 11.71 11.43 -20.44
N ILE A 983 10.41 11.11 -20.60
CA ILE A 983 9.89 10.23 -21.65
C ILE A 983 10.02 10.88 -23.04
N GLU A 984 9.78 12.19 -23.15
CA GLU A 984 9.92 12.94 -24.40
C GLU A 984 11.39 13.11 -24.79
N LEU A 985 12.26 13.40 -23.80
CA LEU A 985 13.70 13.45 -24.00
C LEU A 985 14.26 12.09 -24.45
N ASN A 986 13.77 10.99 -23.87
CA ASN A 986 14.14 9.63 -24.28
C ASN A 986 13.73 9.34 -25.73
N ARG A 987 12.51 9.70 -26.15
CA ARG A 987 12.07 9.54 -27.55
C ARG A 987 12.95 10.32 -28.52
N ARG A 988 13.35 11.55 -28.16
CA ARG A 988 14.25 12.37 -28.98
C ARG A 988 15.65 11.76 -29.02
N ALA A 989 16.21 11.38 -27.88
CA ALA A 989 17.51 10.71 -27.77
C ALA A 989 17.61 9.43 -28.61
N ILE A 990 16.60 8.55 -28.57
CA ILE A 990 16.55 7.34 -29.40
C ILE A 990 16.62 7.69 -30.89
N THR A 991 15.91 8.75 -31.30
CA THR A 991 15.93 9.21 -32.70
C THR A 991 17.32 9.70 -33.10
N LEU A 992 18.00 10.48 -32.25
CA LEU A 992 19.35 10.97 -32.49
C LEU A 992 20.38 9.85 -32.52
N LEU A 993 20.28 8.86 -31.62
CA LEU A 993 21.12 7.68 -31.61
C LEU A 993 20.93 6.82 -32.86
N GLN A 994 19.70 6.71 -33.40
CA GLN A 994 19.44 6.04 -34.68
C GLN A 994 20.04 6.79 -35.87
N CYS A 995 20.03 8.13 -35.84
CA CYS A 995 20.70 8.94 -36.85
C CYS A 995 22.23 8.74 -36.81
N LEU A 996 22.82 8.67 -35.61
CA LEU A 996 24.24 8.33 -35.42
C LEU A 996 24.55 6.91 -35.89
N GLU A 997 23.71 5.93 -35.55
CA GLU A 997 23.85 4.54 -35.98
C GLU A 997 23.82 4.44 -37.51
N LYS A 998 22.94 5.17 -38.18
CA LYS A 998 22.92 5.27 -39.66
C LYS A 998 24.17 5.96 -40.21
N GLU A 999 24.66 7.00 -39.55
CA GLU A 999 25.86 7.72 -39.99
C GLU A 999 27.11 6.82 -39.98
N PHE A 1000 27.28 6.01 -38.93
CA PHE A 1000 28.41 5.08 -38.84
C PHE A 1000 28.19 3.81 -39.66
N ASN A 1001 26.96 3.32 -39.80
CA ASN A 1001 26.67 2.14 -40.62
C ASN A 1001 26.65 2.44 -42.14
N ALA A 1002 26.38 3.67 -42.58
CA ALA A 1002 26.33 4.04 -44.00
C ALA A 1002 27.72 4.32 -44.64
N GLY A 1003 28.80 4.27 -43.86
CA GLY A 1003 30.18 4.53 -44.32
C GLY A 1003 31.16 3.38 -44.10
N VAL A 1004 30.67 2.17 -43.78
CA VAL A 1004 31.53 1.01 -43.51
C VAL A 1004 31.64 0.15 -44.76
N VAL A 1005 32.63 0.45 -45.59
CA VAL A 1005 33.42 -0.65 -46.18
C VAL A 1005 34.35 -1.08 -45.06
N LEU A 1006 34.16 -2.28 -44.52
CA LEU A 1006 35.07 -2.86 -43.53
C LEU A 1006 36.42 -3.04 -44.21
N ASP A 1007 37.31 -2.07 -44.04
CA ASP A 1007 38.70 -2.23 -44.42
C ASP A 1007 39.32 -3.26 -43.47
N ASP A 1008 39.99 -4.28 -44.01
CA ASP A 1008 40.47 -5.44 -43.24
C ASP A 1008 41.44 -5.03 -42.12
N ALA A 1009 42.10 -3.87 -42.26
CA ALA A 1009 42.95 -3.27 -41.24
C ALA A 1009 42.18 -2.87 -39.95
N MET A 1010 40.92 -2.45 -40.06
CA MET A 1010 40.12 -2.06 -38.90
C MET A 1010 39.52 -3.26 -38.18
N LYS A 1011 39.16 -4.32 -38.93
CA LYS A 1011 38.80 -5.62 -38.34
C LYS A 1011 39.98 -6.25 -37.59
N HIS A 1012 41.18 -6.14 -38.14
CA HIS A 1012 42.38 -6.66 -37.48
C HIS A 1012 42.69 -5.91 -36.18
N ARG A 1013 42.58 -4.57 -36.17
CA ARG A 1013 42.80 -3.78 -34.94
C ARG A 1013 41.74 -4.05 -33.87
N LEU A 1014 40.47 -4.23 -34.24
CA LEU A 1014 39.41 -4.58 -33.29
C LEU A 1014 39.61 -6.00 -32.73
N ALA A 1015 40.04 -6.95 -33.57
CA ALA A 1015 40.38 -8.30 -33.10
C ALA A 1015 41.62 -8.32 -32.20
N GLU A 1016 42.61 -7.47 -32.46
CA GLU A 1016 43.79 -7.30 -31.59
C GLU A 1016 43.42 -6.64 -30.25
N GLU A 1017 42.55 -5.61 -30.25
CA GLU A 1017 42.07 -4.97 -29.03
C GLU A 1017 41.19 -5.91 -28.18
N ASP A 1018 40.34 -6.72 -28.82
CA ASP A 1018 39.56 -7.77 -28.14
C ASP A 1018 40.47 -8.86 -27.54
N GLN A 1019 41.52 -9.30 -28.25
CA GLN A 1019 42.50 -10.26 -27.70
C GLN A 1019 43.32 -9.67 -26.54
N ILE A 1020 43.61 -8.37 -26.56
CA ILE A 1020 44.30 -7.68 -25.46
C ILE A 1020 43.37 -7.56 -24.24
N ALA A 1021 42.09 -7.27 -24.46
CA ALA A 1021 41.08 -7.24 -23.39
C ALA A 1021 40.83 -8.63 -22.78
N GLU A 1022 40.79 -9.69 -23.60
CA GLU A 1022 40.69 -11.08 -23.14
C GLU A 1022 41.92 -11.46 -22.29
N LYS A 1023 43.13 -11.12 -22.74
CA LYS A 1023 44.36 -11.35 -21.98
C LYS A 1023 44.44 -10.54 -20.69
N MET A 1024 43.92 -9.32 -20.66
CA MET A 1024 43.82 -8.53 -19.44
C MET A 1024 42.80 -9.11 -18.44
N ALA A 1025 41.66 -9.61 -18.94
CA ALA A 1025 40.67 -10.30 -18.11
C ALA A 1025 41.19 -11.67 -17.59
N GLU A 1026 41.98 -12.39 -18.37
CA GLU A 1026 42.67 -13.61 -17.93
C GLU A 1026 43.76 -13.31 -16.90
N ALA A 1027 44.52 -12.20 -17.06
CA ALA A 1027 45.52 -11.75 -16.10
C ALA A 1027 44.91 -11.33 -14.76
N GLU A 1028 43.76 -10.64 -14.77
CA GLU A 1028 43.02 -10.32 -13.53
C GLU A 1028 42.50 -11.57 -12.83
N ASN A 1029 42.06 -12.60 -13.56
CA ASN A 1029 41.65 -13.88 -12.98
C ASN A 1029 42.83 -14.74 -12.46
N ALA A 1030 44.05 -14.53 -12.98
CA ALA A 1030 45.26 -15.23 -12.54
C ALA A 1030 45.87 -14.64 -11.25
N VAL A 1031 45.74 -13.32 -11.05
CA VAL A 1031 46.25 -12.63 -9.84
C VAL A 1031 45.45 -13.03 -8.60
N ASP A 1032 44.14 -13.25 -8.71
CA ASP A 1032 43.28 -13.65 -7.59
C ASP A 1032 43.40 -15.12 -7.15
N GLN A 1033 44.07 -15.98 -7.93
CA GLN A 1033 44.38 -17.36 -7.51
C GLN A 1033 45.63 -17.45 -6.62
N THR A 1034 46.42 -16.38 -6.50
CA THR A 1034 47.66 -16.36 -5.70
C THR A 1034 47.48 -15.79 -4.28
N ASN A 1035 46.37 -15.10 -3.99
CA ASN A 1035 46.11 -14.48 -2.67
C ASN A 1035 45.15 -15.29 -1.76
N GLY A 1036 44.82 -16.53 -2.13
CA GLY A 1036 43.83 -17.35 -1.45
C GLY A 1036 44.33 -18.62 -0.75
N ASN A 1037 45.62 -18.72 -0.38
CA ASN A 1037 46.12 -19.89 0.35
C ASN A 1037 47.09 -19.51 1.49
N GLY A 1038 46.54 -19.42 2.71
CA GLY A 1038 47.31 -19.21 3.93
C GLY A 1038 46.51 -19.55 5.20
N ASN A 1039 46.42 -20.85 5.52
CA ASN A 1039 46.45 -21.46 6.87
C ASN A 1039 45.63 -22.76 6.94
N GLY A 1040 46.26 -23.86 7.38
CA GLY A 1040 45.55 -25.06 7.85
C GLY A 1040 46.27 -26.39 7.61
N THR A 1041 47.30 -26.66 8.40
CA THR A 1041 48.03 -27.93 8.55
C THR A 1041 47.14 -29.10 9.04
N HIS A 1042 47.24 -30.29 8.43
CA HIS A 1042 47.82 -31.53 9.00
C HIS A 1042 47.48 -32.81 8.22
N ASN A 1043 48.55 -33.59 7.95
CA ASN A 1043 48.72 -35.05 7.96
C ASN A 1043 47.63 -35.97 7.38
N ALA A 1044 47.96 -36.77 6.36
CA ALA A 1044 48.57 -38.10 6.54
C ALA A 1044 48.77 -38.83 5.19
N GLU A 1045 50.00 -39.33 4.99
CA GLU A 1045 50.39 -40.66 4.48
C GLU A 1045 49.90 -41.09 3.07
N HIS A 1046 50.85 -41.15 2.12
CA HIS A 1046 51.51 -42.38 1.60
C HIS A 1046 50.70 -43.02 0.46
N ASP A 1047 51.26 -43.51 -0.64
CA ASP A 1047 52.63 -43.63 -1.11
C ASP A 1047 52.60 -44.02 -2.60
N ALA A 1048 53.79 -43.93 -3.20
CA ALA A 1048 54.25 -44.68 -4.37
C ALA A 1048 53.63 -44.28 -5.72
N ASP A 1049 54.33 -43.69 -6.67
CA ASP A 1049 55.72 -43.85 -7.17
C ASP A 1049 55.58 -44.12 -8.68
N VAL A 1050 56.50 -43.55 -9.44
CA VAL A 1050 57.36 -44.23 -10.42
C VAL A 1050 57.55 -43.37 -11.68
N ASN A 1051 58.79 -42.87 -11.76
CA ASN A 1051 59.62 -42.59 -12.94
C ASN A 1051 59.22 -41.44 -13.88
N GLY A 1052 60.12 -40.57 -14.29
CA GLY A 1052 61.57 -40.55 -14.10
C GLY A 1052 62.25 -39.72 -15.18
N TYR A 1053 63.46 -39.27 -14.84
CA TYR A 1053 64.52 -38.75 -15.72
C TYR A 1053 64.22 -37.43 -16.48
N GLY A 1054 65.00 -36.36 -16.35
CA GLY A 1054 66.25 -36.16 -15.64
C GLY A 1054 67.12 -35.18 -16.41
N LYS A 1055 67.85 -34.34 -15.64
CA LYS A 1055 69.14 -33.71 -15.98
C LYS A 1055 69.08 -32.63 -17.08
N ARG A 1056 69.79 -31.51 -17.00
CA ARG A 1056 70.97 -31.16 -16.20
C ARG A 1056 71.30 -29.68 -16.41
N GLU A 1057 71.87 -29.07 -15.37
CA GLU A 1057 73.04 -28.17 -15.38
C GLU A 1057 72.98 -26.90 -16.27
N SER A 1058 73.47 -25.73 -15.86
CA SER A 1058 74.24 -25.32 -14.68
C SER A 1058 74.46 -23.80 -14.79
N SER A 1059 74.82 -23.19 -13.65
CA SER A 1059 75.86 -22.15 -13.51
C SER A 1059 75.69 -20.83 -14.29
N ALA A 1060 75.94 -19.65 -13.74
CA ALA A 1060 76.49 -19.23 -12.46
C ALA A 1060 76.49 -17.68 -12.49
N GLU A 1061 76.67 -17.09 -11.30
CA GLU A 1061 77.47 -15.87 -11.07
C GLU A 1061 76.95 -14.54 -11.70
N ALA A 1062 77.07 -13.39 -11.08
CA ALA A 1062 77.59 -12.98 -9.77
C ALA A 1062 77.15 -11.52 -9.56
N ASP A 1063 77.33 -11.06 -8.31
CA ASP A 1063 77.61 -9.68 -7.91
C ASP A 1063 76.50 -8.62 -8.06
N ALA A 1064 76.41 -7.58 -7.26
CA ALA A 1064 76.77 -7.23 -5.88
C ALA A 1064 76.49 -5.72 -5.80
N GLU A 1065 75.78 -5.32 -4.74
CA GLU A 1065 75.93 -4.05 -4.03
C GLU A 1065 75.50 -2.68 -4.62
N ALA A 1066 75.06 -1.87 -3.65
CA ALA A 1066 74.82 -0.42 -3.60
C ALA A 1066 73.57 0.09 -4.34
N GLY A 1067 72.68 0.88 -3.75
CA GLY A 1067 72.76 1.69 -2.54
C GLY A 1067 72.16 3.07 -2.83
N ALA A 1068 71.42 3.58 -1.85
CA ALA A 1068 70.99 4.98 -1.67
C ALA A 1068 69.73 5.51 -2.40
N ASN A 1069 68.82 5.98 -1.53
CA ASN A 1069 67.79 6.98 -1.74
C ASN A 1069 68.30 8.26 -2.44
N ILE A 1070 67.41 8.98 -3.14
CA ILE A 1070 66.98 10.37 -2.85
C ILE A 1070 66.07 10.89 -3.99
N GLU A 1071 64.86 11.33 -3.58
CA GLU A 1071 64.01 12.45 -4.03
C GLU A 1071 63.82 12.84 -5.52
N GLY A 1072 62.56 13.09 -5.89
CA GLY A 1072 62.22 14.24 -6.75
C GLY A 1072 61.08 14.06 -7.77
N HIS A 1073 60.06 14.90 -7.63
CA HIS A 1073 59.02 15.34 -8.60
C HIS A 1073 57.74 14.48 -8.74
N GLU A 1074 56.60 14.86 -8.14
CA GLU A 1074 55.74 16.02 -8.46
C GLU A 1074 55.54 16.24 -9.97
N ASN A 1075 54.42 15.72 -10.50
CA ASN A 1075 53.50 16.41 -11.44
C ASN A 1075 52.52 15.42 -12.11
N SER A 1076 51.29 15.30 -11.60
CA SER A 1076 50.15 14.90 -12.45
C SER A 1076 48.78 15.46 -12.01
N SER A 1077 48.78 16.43 -11.09
CA SER A 1077 47.58 17.18 -10.65
C SER A 1077 47.15 18.31 -11.62
N ALA A 1078 47.79 18.47 -12.78
CA ALA A 1078 47.63 19.65 -13.64
C ALA A 1078 46.73 19.49 -14.87
N LYS A 1079 45.89 18.45 -14.99
CA LYS A 1079 44.97 18.30 -16.16
C LYS A 1079 43.49 18.04 -15.82
N ARG A 1080 43.11 18.18 -14.55
CA ARG A 1080 41.71 18.07 -14.09
C ARG A 1080 41.11 19.38 -13.56
N ALA A 1081 41.87 20.48 -13.59
CA ALA A 1081 41.48 21.79 -13.06
C ALA A 1081 41.31 22.88 -14.15
N GLN A 1082 40.81 22.50 -15.33
CA GLN A 1082 40.39 23.44 -16.36
C GLN A 1082 38.98 23.07 -16.81
N LEU A 1083 37.99 23.43 -15.98
CA LEU A 1083 36.56 23.51 -16.35
C LEU A 1083 35.69 24.21 -15.28
N ASP A 1084 36.28 24.69 -14.18
CA ASP A 1084 35.57 25.43 -13.12
C ASP A 1084 35.70 26.97 -13.20
N ASP A 1085 36.25 27.52 -14.29
CA ASP A 1085 36.50 28.97 -14.42
C ASP A 1085 35.77 29.59 -15.63
N VAL A 1086 34.43 29.51 -15.63
CA VAL A 1086 33.54 30.42 -16.39
C VAL A 1086 32.27 30.70 -15.58
N ARG A 1087 32.44 31.41 -14.46
CA ARG A 1087 31.40 32.24 -13.83
C ARG A 1087 32.09 33.46 -13.21
N ALA A 1088 32.45 34.40 -14.07
CA ALA A 1088 32.62 35.83 -13.77
C ALA A 1088 31.84 36.61 -14.82
#